data_AF-A0A9P8RM49-F1
#
_entry.id   AF-A0A9P8RM49-F1
#
_cell.length_a   1.000
_cell.length_b   1.000
_cell.length_c   1.000
_cell.angle_alpha   90.00
_cell.angle_beta   90.00
_cell.angle_gamma   90.00
#
_symmetry.space_group_name_H-M   'P 1'
#
loop_
_entity.id
_entity.type
_entity.pdbx_description
1 polymer ?
#
loop_
_entity_poly.entity_id
_entity_poly.type
_entity_poly.pdbx_seq_one_letter_code
_entity_poly.pdbx_strand_id
1 'polypeptide(L)'
;MEGPTAATHALQKSTPTNGFAECHPPASGNPATSDFSGRVRIVDIRRNVIDHSILDDMLAKLQPADGMEKRMPTLLLYDSAGLKLFEDITYLDEYYLTNAEIEVLEAYAEQIAQRIQPGSMLIEMGSGNLRKVSILIQALDRVGKPFEYYALDLCLPELFRTLLAIPDGVYKNVKCYGLYGTYDDGLNWLKAPENRSKPKCILSLGSSIGNFNQVEAAEFLGDFANSVLQPGNGDQMLIGLDACKDPGKVWTAYNDPKGITEAFILNGLLHANKLLGKNHFCLEDWNYIGEYNHDAGCHQAFYSPVKDVKVRNITIKAGERVRIEESYKYSIAESTRLWDASGLVEGARWNSRSGEYHIHMLSRSPFSCSLQPEKYAAKPVPELSEWENLWATWTAVSTHMIPQEELLSKPIKLRNECVFYLGHIPAFLDIHLTRATTGIPTEPGHYHQMFERGIDPDVDNPDDCHAHSEIPDSWPPVQEILEFQNKVRNRTREHYTTKSFKTDRKVQRALWIGFEHEVMHLETLLYMILQSDRCLPPPGITRPDFGAMANQAEIHAVPNEWFTVPQQRISIGLEDLENDLGPDRFFGWDNEKPKRNAVVPGFRAKARPITNQEYARYLEDTNKQELPASWICDPPANNIPQVNGDKGGGHVNGVNGHTNEAGSLDRNYLTGKFVRTVFGPVPLAQALHWPVMASYDELAECAKWMNGRIPTADEVRSIYAFVDQSKTKDAEHVLSKKFSAVNG
;
A
#
# COMPACT_ATOMS: atom_id res chain seq x y z
N MET A 1 12.83 -2.15 89.59
CA MET A 1 13.70 -1.04 89.12
C MET A 1 12.91 -0.38 88.01
N GLU A 2 12.17 0.68 88.34
CA GLU A 2 12.70 2.07 88.33
C GLU A 2 13.06 2.47 86.89
N GLY A 3 12.61 3.59 86.35
CA GLY A 3 12.02 4.79 86.96
C GLY A 3 12.15 5.95 85.95
N PRO A 4 11.55 7.13 86.21
CA PRO A 4 11.22 8.09 85.13
C PRO A 4 12.00 9.42 85.20
N THR A 5 12.01 10.18 84.10
CA THR A 5 12.19 11.65 83.97
C THR A 5 11.98 12.01 82.48
N ALA A 6 11.21 13.03 82.04
CA ALA A 6 11.22 14.49 82.31
C ALA A 6 12.55 15.16 81.85
N ALA A 7 12.61 16.32 81.17
CA ALA A 7 11.63 17.40 81.02
C ALA A 7 11.86 18.29 79.76
N THR A 8 10.85 19.13 79.43
CA THR A 8 10.87 20.48 78.80
C THR A 8 12.18 20.96 78.10
N HIS A 9 12.18 21.34 76.82
CA HIS A 9 11.76 22.67 76.29
C HIS A 9 11.99 22.72 74.75
N ALA A 10 11.51 23.64 73.90
CA ALA A 10 10.58 24.80 73.99
C ALA A 10 9.98 25.09 72.58
N LEU A 11 9.23 26.20 72.41
CA LEU A 11 8.72 26.68 71.11
C LEU A 11 9.69 27.64 70.39
N GLN A 12 9.93 27.42 69.09
CA GLN A 12 10.22 28.50 68.15
C GLN A 12 9.80 28.13 66.72
N LYS A 13 9.27 29.11 65.96
CA LYS A 13 8.81 28.94 64.59
C LYS A 13 9.98 29.05 63.60
N SER A 14 10.03 28.20 62.59
CA SER A 14 10.74 28.46 61.33
C SER A 14 10.07 27.77 60.14
N THR A 15 9.98 28.48 59.03
CA THR A 15 9.55 28.00 57.71
C THR A 15 10.64 27.16 57.05
N PRO A 16 10.31 26.03 56.37
CA PRO A 16 11.24 25.37 55.47
C PRO A 16 11.18 25.99 54.06
N THR A 17 12.35 26.27 53.50
CA THR A 17 12.57 26.66 52.11
C THR A 17 12.52 25.46 51.17
N ASN A 18 11.81 25.55 50.04
CA ASN A 18 11.93 24.57 48.96
C ASN A 18 13.28 24.71 48.24
N GLY A 19 14.12 23.69 48.32
CA GLY A 19 15.30 23.54 47.48
C GLY A 19 14.97 22.72 46.23
N PHE A 20 15.03 23.33 45.05
CA PHE A 20 15.11 22.57 43.80
C PHE A 20 16.52 22.00 43.66
N ALA A 21 16.62 20.71 43.36
CA ALA A 21 17.87 20.08 42.96
C ALA A 21 17.87 19.92 41.43
N GLU A 22 18.88 20.46 40.77
CA GLU A 22 19.09 20.29 39.33
C GLU A 22 19.56 18.86 39.03
N CYS A 23 18.92 18.18 38.08
CA CYS A 23 19.37 16.88 37.59
C CYS A 23 20.23 17.04 36.33
N HIS A 24 21.50 16.66 36.42
CA HIS A 24 22.36 16.45 35.26
C HIS A 24 21.93 15.21 34.46
N PRO A 25 22.18 15.16 33.14
CA PRO A 25 21.79 14.03 32.29
C PRO A 25 22.64 12.78 32.56
N PRO A 26 22.07 11.56 32.50
CA PRO A 26 22.83 10.32 32.58
C PRO A 26 23.54 10.00 31.25
N ALA A 27 24.65 9.26 31.34
CA ALA A 27 25.38 8.76 30.17
C ALA A 27 24.63 7.61 29.46
N SER A 28 24.98 7.37 28.20
CA SER A 28 24.31 6.42 27.30
C SER A 28 24.33 4.96 27.79
N GLY A 29 23.15 4.39 28.06
CA GLY A 29 22.96 2.96 28.30
C GLY A 29 21.52 2.56 28.66
N ASN A 30 20.83 1.88 27.74
CA ASN A 30 19.46 1.32 27.80
C ASN A 30 18.29 2.30 28.11
N PRO A 31 17.11 2.13 27.48
CA PRO A 31 15.92 2.91 27.82
C PRO A 31 15.42 2.54 29.22
N ALA A 32 15.18 3.54 30.05
CA ALA A 32 14.71 3.35 31.42
C ALA A 32 13.23 2.94 31.42
N THR A 33 12.95 1.69 31.79
CA THR A 33 11.58 1.24 32.08
C THR A 33 11.14 1.80 33.43
N SER A 34 10.12 2.67 33.43
CA SER A 34 9.56 3.22 34.67
C SER A 34 8.42 2.33 35.16
N ASP A 35 8.73 1.46 36.13
CA ASP A 35 7.76 0.53 36.69
C ASP A 35 6.93 1.16 37.82
N PHE A 36 6.01 2.03 37.45
CA PHE A 36 5.02 2.57 38.38
C PHE A 36 3.82 1.61 38.45
N SER A 37 3.85 0.73 39.46
CA SER A 37 2.81 -0.23 39.94
C SER A 37 3.03 -1.73 39.67
N GLY A 38 4.02 -2.16 38.88
CA GLY A 38 4.21 -3.59 38.54
C GLY A 38 3.17 -4.16 37.56
N ARG A 39 2.07 -3.43 37.32
CA ARG A 39 0.94 -3.83 36.47
C ARG A 39 0.99 -3.24 35.07
N VAL A 40 1.49 -2.01 34.95
CA VAL A 40 1.55 -1.26 33.68
C VAL A 40 3.00 -1.01 33.31
N ARG A 41 3.43 -1.59 32.19
CA ARG A 41 4.80 -1.47 31.68
C ARG A 41 4.87 -0.44 30.56
N ILE A 42 5.45 0.72 30.85
CA ILE A 42 5.73 1.79 29.89
C ILE A 42 7.24 1.88 29.63
N VAL A 43 7.61 1.98 28.36
CA VAL A 43 8.98 2.27 27.90
C VAL A 43 9.03 3.74 27.50
N ASP A 44 9.91 4.51 28.13
CA ASP A 44 10.23 5.86 27.65
C ASP A 44 11.18 5.74 26.46
N ILE A 45 10.74 6.23 25.30
CA ILE A 45 11.49 6.14 24.04
C ILE A 45 11.90 7.51 23.50
N ARG A 46 11.58 8.59 24.22
CA ARG A 46 11.84 9.98 23.81
C ARG A 46 13.32 10.27 23.68
N ARG A 47 13.70 10.92 22.58
CA ARG A 47 15.07 11.40 22.35
C ARG A 47 15.30 12.86 22.73
N ASN A 48 14.26 13.69 22.70
CA ASN A 48 14.33 15.15 22.88
C ASN A 48 13.27 15.67 23.87
N VAL A 49 13.47 16.91 24.36
CA VAL A 49 12.46 17.62 25.17
C VAL A 49 11.39 18.22 24.25
N ILE A 50 10.21 17.60 24.24
CA ILE A 50 9.08 17.92 23.34
C ILE A 50 8.63 19.39 23.46
N ASP A 51 8.48 19.90 24.69
CA ASP A 51 7.93 21.23 24.98
C ASP A 51 8.69 22.39 24.29
N HIS A 52 10.02 22.31 24.23
CA HIS A 52 10.84 23.30 23.52
C HIS A 52 10.61 23.23 22.00
N SER A 53 10.46 22.03 21.44
CA SER A 53 10.20 21.84 20.01
C SER A 53 8.85 22.41 19.57
N ILE A 54 7.80 22.27 20.38
CA ILE A 54 6.48 22.84 20.09
C ILE A 54 6.53 24.37 20.11
N LEU A 55 7.24 24.96 21.08
CA LEU A 55 7.37 26.40 21.22
C LEU A 55 8.14 27.03 20.03
N ASP A 56 9.25 26.42 19.62
CA ASP A 56 10.05 26.93 18.52
C ASP A 56 9.33 26.79 17.16
N ASP A 57 8.64 25.68 16.92
CA ASP A 57 7.80 25.48 15.72
C ASP A 57 6.62 26.46 15.66
N MET A 58 5.94 26.71 16.80
CA MET A 58 4.90 27.73 16.88
C MET A 58 5.43 29.12 16.51
N LEU A 59 6.59 29.52 17.03
CA LEU A 59 7.15 30.84 16.75
C LEU A 59 7.59 30.97 15.28
N ALA A 60 8.13 29.92 14.68
CA ALA A 60 8.45 29.87 13.25
C ALA A 60 7.18 29.98 12.38
N LYS A 61 6.12 29.21 12.69
CA LYS A 61 4.85 29.21 11.94
C LYS A 61 4.04 30.50 12.09
N LEU A 62 4.27 31.28 13.15
CA LEU A 62 3.75 32.65 13.30
C LEU A 62 4.57 33.72 12.56
N GLN A 63 5.75 33.37 12.01
CA GLN A 63 6.57 34.23 11.14
C GLN A 63 6.87 33.54 9.79
N PRO A 64 5.83 33.21 8.99
CA PRO A 64 6.02 32.59 7.69
C PRO A 64 6.64 33.59 6.70
N ALA A 65 7.04 33.12 5.52
CA ALA A 65 7.53 33.98 4.44
C ALA A 65 6.48 34.99 3.98
N ASP A 66 6.91 36.13 3.41
CA ASP A 66 6.02 37.20 2.98
C ASP A 66 4.91 36.69 2.02
N GLY A 67 3.66 37.01 2.35
CA GLY A 67 2.47 36.57 1.61
C GLY A 67 1.91 35.20 2.00
N MET A 68 2.59 34.44 2.87
CA MET A 68 2.11 33.16 3.39
C MET A 68 1.27 33.36 4.68
N GLU A 69 0.32 32.45 4.89
CA GLU A 69 -0.59 32.46 6.05
C GLU A 69 0.13 32.05 7.34
N LYS A 70 -0.21 32.70 8.47
CA LYS A 70 0.28 32.29 9.80
C LYS A 70 -0.38 30.98 10.22
N ARG A 71 0.41 30.08 10.81
CA ARG A 71 -0.09 28.81 11.36
C ARG A 71 0.35 28.65 12.82
N MET A 72 -0.27 27.70 13.52
CA MET A 72 0.18 27.16 14.80
C MET A 72 0.21 25.62 14.71
N PRO A 73 1.09 24.91 15.43
CA PRO A 73 1.10 23.46 15.43
C PRO A 73 -0.11 22.84 16.13
N THR A 74 -0.71 21.85 15.47
CA THR A 74 -1.78 20.99 16.01
C THR A 74 -1.41 20.37 17.37
N LEU A 75 -0.12 20.08 17.62
CA LEU A 75 0.38 19.58 18.91
C LEU A 75 0.03 20.46 20.12
N LEU A 76 -0.27 21.76 19.92
CA LEU A 76 -0.77 22.62 21.00
C LEU A 76 -2.12 22.14 21.54
N LEU A 77 -2.95 21.50 20.71
CA LEU A 77 -4.29 21.02 21.08
C LEU A 77 -4.26 19.80 22.01
N TYR A 78 -3.17 19.04 22.07
CA TYR A 78 -3.12 17.71 22.69
C TYR A 78 -2.38 17.69 24.04
N ASP A 79 -2.54 18.75 24.85
CA ASP A 79 -2.19 18.71 26.27
C ASP A 79 -3.22 17.91 27.09
N SER A 80 -2.99 17.69 28.39
CA SER A 80 -3.90 16.90 29.22
C SER A 80 -5.34 17.46 29.31
N ALA A 81 -5.54 18.77 29.14
CA ALA A 81 -6.87 19.36 29.10
C ALA A 81 -7.52 19.17 27.72
N GLY A 82 -6.76 19.39 26.65
CA GLY A 82 -7.22 19.23 25.28
C GLY A 82 -7.51 17.77 24.90
N LEU A 83 -6.72 16.81 25.37
CA LEU A 83 -7.00 15.38 25.21
C LEU A 83 -8.35 14.96 25.82
N LYS A 84 -8.74 15.57 26.96
CA LYS A 84 -10.06 15.35 27.56
C LYS A 84 -11.17 15.96 26.72
N LEU A 85 -10.99 17.19 26.22
CA LEU A 85 -11.95 17.83 25.32
C LEU A 85 -12.11 17.03 24.02
N PHE A 86 -11.02 16.48 23.47
CA PHE A 86 -11.07 15.58 22.33
C PHE A 86 -11.80 14.28 22.67
N GLU A 87 -11.57 13.68 23.84
CA GLU A 87 -12.36 12.53 24.29
C GLU A 87 -13.86 12.87 24.35
N ASP A 88 -14.25 14.03 24.89
CA ASP A 88 -15.63 14.51 24.90
C ASP A 88 -16.20 14.68 23.46
N ILE A 89 -15.40 15.18 22.50
CA ILE A 89 -15.77 15.25 21.06
C ILE A 89 -16.08 13.85 20.50
N THR A 90 -15.32 12.81 20.86
CA THR A 90 -15.54 11.44 20.36
C THR A 90 -16.86 10.78 20.82
N TYR A 91 -17.62 11.43 21.71
CA TYR A 91 -18.96 11.03 22.13
C TYR A 91 -20.08 11.93 21.55
N LEU A 92 -19.75 12.92 20.71
CA LEU A 92 -20.74 13.72 20.00
C LEU A 92 -21.39 12.93 18.87
N ASP A 93 -22.71 13.07 18.73
CA ASP A 93 -23.45 12.51 17.58
C ASP A 93 -23.05 13.21 16.28
N GLU A 94 -22.70 14.50 16.39
CA GLU A 94 -22.21 15.34 15.30
C GLU A 94 -20.85 14.84 14.77
N TYR A 95 -19.95 14.39 15.66
CA TYR A 95 -18.62 13.87 15.30
C TYR A 95 -18.69 12.38 14.90
N TYR A 96 -19.35 12.11 13.77
CA TYR A 96 -19.67 10.75 13.31
C TYR A 96 -18.46 9.81 13.16
N LEU A 97 -17.24 10.33 13.00
CA LEU A 97 -16.03 9.57 12.66
C LEU A 97 -15.77 8.42 13.64
N THR A 98 -15.83 8.69 14.95
CA THR A 98 -15.54 7.68 15.98
C THR A 98 -16.55 6.53 15.95
N ASN A 99 -17.84 6.85 15.83
CA ASN A 99 -18.89 5.83 15.82
C ASN A 99 -18.89 5.04 14.50
N ALA A 100 -18.56 5.67 13.37
CA ALA A 100 -18.39 4.99 12.09
C ALA A 100 -17.18 4.03 12.10
N GLU A 101 -16.04 4.42 12.68
CA GLU A 101 -14.88 3.53 12.85
C GLU A 101 -15.18 2.36 13.79
N ILE A 102 -15.91 2.60 14.88
CA ILE A 102 -16.39 1.55 15.79
C ILE A 102 -17.32 0.57 15.06
N GLU A 103 -18.26 1.03 14.22
CA GLU A 103 -19.12 0.14 13.42
C GLU A 103 -18.29 -0.82 12.56
N VAL A 104 -17.20 -0.34 11.93
CA VAL A 104 -16.29 -1.19 11.14
C VAL A 104 -15.56 -2.20 12.02
N LEU A 105 -15.04 -1.77 13.18
CA LEU A 105 -14.34 -2.67 14.10
C LEU A 105 -15.30 -3.74 14.66
N GLU A 106 -16.50 -3.38 15.09
CA GLU A 106 -17.50 -4.34 15.59
C GLU A 106 -17.92 -5.37 14.53
N ALA A 107 -18.07 -4.93 13.27
CA ALA A 107 -18.47 -5.81 12.17
C ALA A 107 -17.34 -6.72 11.66
N TYR A 108 -16.07 -6.27 11.71
CA TYR A 108 -14.97 -6.91 10.98
C TYR A 108 -13.71 -7.24 11.80
N ALA A 109 -13.62 -6.92 13.10
CA ALA A 109 -12.41 -7.15 13.89
C ALA A 109 -11.91 -8.61 13.89
N GLU A 110 -12.80 -9.61 13.85
CA GLU A 110 -12.41 -11.02 13.72
C GLU A 110 -11.71 -11.31 12.38
N GLN A 111 -12.18 -10.72 11.27
CA GLN A 111 -11.55 -10.86 9.96
C GLN A 111 -10.20 -10.13 9.89
N ILE A 112 -10.13 -8.94 10.49
CA ILE A 112 -8.89 -8.15 10.62
C ILE A 112 -7.87 -8.96 11.43
N ALA A 113 -8.25 -9.47 12.61
CA ALA A 113 -7.39 -10.24 13.50
C ALA A 113 -6.88 -11.55 12.86
N GLN A 114 -7.70 -12.23 12.06
CA GLN A 114 -7.29 -13.43 11.31
C GLN A 114 -6.23 -13.14 10.23
N ARG A 115 -6.20 -11.92 9.68
CA ARG A 115 -5.26 -11.48 8.64
C ARG A 115 -3.94 -10.91 9.19
N ILE A 116 -3.87 -10.59 10.48
CA ILE A 116 -2.65 -10.12 11.15
C ILE A 116 -1.75 -11.32 11.50
N GLN A 117 -0.45 -11.21 11.20
CA GLN A 117 0.50 -12.30 11.38
C GLN A 117 0.68 -12.64 12.89
N PRO A 118 0.68 -13.94 13.26
CA PRO A 118 0.93 -14.35 14.65
C PRO A 118 2.30 -13.89 15.16
N GLY A 119 2.37 -13.46 16.41
CA GLY A 119 3.59 -12.90 17.00
C GLY A 119 3.83 -11.43 16.67
N SER A 120 2.91 -10.76 15.97
CA SER A 120 3.06 -9.35 15.62
C SER A 120 3.06 -8.43 16.84
N MET A 121 3.90 -7.40 16.77
CA MET A 121 3.73 -6.18 17.55
C MET A 121 2.66 -5.30 16.87
N LEU A 122 1.60 -4.93 17.57
CA LEU A 122 0.62 -3.95 17.11
C LEU A 122 0.94 -2.60 17.75
N ILE A 123 1.35 -1.62 16.95
CA ILE A 123 1.75 -0.29 17.45
C ILE A 123 0.66 0.70 17.06
N GLU A 124 -0.12 1.17 18.03
CA GLU A 124 -1.14 2.19 17.82
C GLU A 124 -0.54 3.58 18.00
N MET A 125 -0.50 4.35 16.91
CA MET A 125 0.01 5.71 16.88
C MET A 125 -1.06 6.69 17.36
N GLY A 126 -0.89 7.23 18.57
CA GLY A 126 -1.85 8.14 19.19
C GLY A 126 -2.97 7.35 19.86
N SER A 127 -2.62 6.61 20.91
CA SER A 127 -3.50 5.61 21.53
C SER A 127 -4.81 6.18 22.12
N GLY A 128 -4.82 7.43 22.58
CA GLY A 128 -6.03 8.08 23.08
C GLY A 128 -6.74 7.24 24.15
N ASN A 129 -8.00 6.86 23.91
CA ASN A 129 -8.75 5.94 24.77
C ASN A 129 -8.93 4.54 24.14
N LEU A 130 -9.12 3.52 24.98
CA LEU A 130 -9.25 2.13 24.55
C LEU A 130 -10.53 1.81 23.74
N ARG A 131 -11.49 2.73 23.60
CA ARG A 131 -12.87 2.42 23.15
C ARG A 131 -12.91 1.71 21.80
N LYS A 132 -11.98 2.07 20.91
CA LYS A 132 -11.85 1.49 19.56
C LYS A 132 -10.97 0.23 19.58
N VAL A 133 -9.72 0.38 20.00
CA VAL A 133 -8.70 -0.68 19.90
C VAL A 133 -9.02 -1.91 20.75
N SER A 134 -9.76 -1.76 21.84
CA SER A 134 -10.20 -2.89 22.67
C SER A 134 -11.06 -3.92 21.91
N ILE A 135 -11.78 -3.49 20.87
CA ILE A 135 -12.56 -4.39 19.98
C ILE A 135 -11.60 -5.29 19.19
N LEU A 136 -10.54 -4.70 18.63
CA LEU A 136 -9.50 -5.43 17.89
C LEU A 136 -8.66 -6.34 18.81
N ILE A 137 -8.29 -5.86 20.01
CA ILE A 137 -7.55 -6.66 21.00
C ILE A 137 -8.37 -7.88 21.43
N GLN A 138 -9.69 -7.74 21.64
CA GLN A 138 -10.57 -8.88 21.94
C GLN A 138 -10.61 -9.91 20.81
N ALA A 139 -10.68 -9.49 19.55
CA ALA A 139 -10.65 -10.39 18.40
C ALA A 139 -9.29 -11.12 18.29
N LEU A 140 -8.18 -10.39 18.44
CA LEU A 140 -6.83 -10.96 18.46
C LEU A 140 -6.65 -12.00 19.59
N ASP A 141 -7.23 -11.76 20.77
CA ASP A 141 -7.19 -12.73 21.86
C ASP A 141 -7.97 -14.01 21.53
N ARG A 142 -9.13 -13.89 20.88
CA ARG A 142 -9.98 -15.00 20.42
C ARG A 142 -9.35 -15.84 19.31
N VAL A 143 -8.51 -15.24 18.46
CA VAL A 143 -7.70 -15.96 17.44
C VAL A 143 -6.77 -17.00 18.10
N GLY A 144 -6.47 -16.88 19.40
CA GLY A 144 -5.75 -17.91 20.15
C GLY A 144 -4.25 -17.99 19.85
N LYS A 145 -3.66 -16.89 19.39
CA LYS A 145 -2.25 -16.80 18.97
C LYS A 145 -1.59 -15.59 19.67
N PRO A 146 -0.27 -15.63 19.93
CA PRO A 146 0.39 -14.57 20.70
C PRO A 146 0.47 -13.25 19.92
N PHE A 147 0.21 -12.14 20.59
CA PHE A 147 0.38 -10.78 20.06
C PHE A 147 0.89 -9.82 21.15
N GLU A 148 1.57 -8.75 20.74
CA GLU A 148 2.04 -7.68 21.64
C GLU A 148 1.45 -6.33 21.21
N TYR A 149 0.52 -5.76 21.96
CA TYR A 149 -0.06 -4.43 21.72
C TYR A 149 0.78 -3.35 22.43
N TYR A 150 1.06 -2.27 21.71
CA TYR A 150 1.81 -1.10 22.16
C TYR A 150 1.01 0.16 21.89
N ALA A 151 0.52 0.79 22.96
CA ALA A 151 -0.04 2.13 22.92
C ALA A 151 1.10 3.16 22.83
N LEU A 152 1.22 3.91 21.73
CA LEU A 152 2.18 5.01 21.59
C LEU A 152 1.49 6.35 21.83
N ASP A 153 1.98 7.10 22.83
CA ASP A 153 1.40 8.39 23.21
C ASP A 153 2.41 9.39 23.77
N LEU A 154 2.05 10.67 23.66
CA LEU A 154 2.82 11.82 24.16
C LEU A 154 2.43 12.20 25.59
N CYS A 155 1.31 11.73 26.11
CA CYS A 155 0.83 12.09 27.44
C CYS A 155 0.95 10.91 28.41
N LEU A 156 2.07 10.85 29.16
CA LEU A 156 2.34 9.76 30.11
C LEU A 156 1.19 9.48 31.11
N PRO A 157 0.49 10.48 31.71
CA PRO A 157 -0.67 10.22 32.57
C PRO A 157 -1.83 9.54 31.84
N GLU A 158 -2.10 9.91 30.59
CA GLU A 158 -3.15 9.30 29.77
C GLU A 158 -2.76 7.88 29.34
N LEU A 159 -1.50 7.66 28.96
CA LEU A 159 -0.97 6.33 28.67
C LEU A 159 -1.11 5.38 29.88
N PHE A 160 -0.87 5.88 31.09
CA PHE A 160 -1.16 5.12 32.32
C PHE A 160 -2.67 4.88 32.50
N ARG A 161 -3.54 5.89 32.32
CA ARG A 161 -5.00 5.75 32.43
C ARG A 161 -5.53 4.68 31.47
N THR A 162 -5.14 4.77 30.20
CA THR A 162 -5.53 3.88 29.11
C THR A 162 -5.07 2.45 29.38
N LEU A 163 -3.81 2.22 29.81
CA LEU A 163 -3.35 0.88 30.13
C LEU A 163 -3.93 0.31 31.43
N LEU A 164 -4.22 1.12 32.44
CA LEU A 164 -4.88 0.68 33.68
C LEU A 164 -6.34 0.24 33.49
N ALA A 165 -7.01 0.75 32.45
CA ALA A 165 -8.37 0.37 32.07
C ALA A 165 -8.44 -1.03 31.42
N ILE A 166 -7.29 -1.63 31.04
CA ILE A 166 -7.22 -3.01 30.58
C ILE A 166 -7.46 -3.95 31.78
N PRO A 167 -8.47 -4.85 31.74
CA PRO A 167 -8.76 -5.74 32.87
C PRO A 167 -7.72 -6.87 33.01
N ASP A 168 -7.37 -7.20 34.26
CA ASP A 168 -6.37 -8.25 34.54
C ASP A 168 -6.87 -9.65 34.15
N GLY A 169 -6.00 -10.42 33.48
CA GLY A 169 -6.26 -11.81 33.10
C GLY A 169 -7.36 -12.02 32.06
N VAL A 170 -7.95 -10.95 31.51
CA VAL A 170 -8.97 -11.05 30.46
C VAL A 170 -8.37 -11.44 29.11
N TYR A 171 -7.24 -10.83 28.73
CA TYR A 171 -6.48 -11.24 27.54
C TYR A 171 -5.44 -12.29 27.94
N LYS A 172 -5.49 -13.45 27.27
CA LYS A 172 -4.59 -14.59 27.52
C LYS A 172 -3.43 -14.65 26.53
N ASN A 173 -3.67 -14.14 25.33
CA ASN A 173 -2.80 -14.24 24.17
C ASN A 173 -2.24 -12.87 23.74
N VAL A 174 -2.93 -11.77 24.07
CA VAL A 174 -2.43 -10.39 23.84
C VAL A 174 -1.78 -9.82 25.10
N LYS A 175 -0.53 -9.38 24.99
CA LYS A 175 0.16 -8.59 26.03
C LYS A 175 0.13 -7.11 25.68
N CYS A 176 -0.14 -6.24 26.65
CA CYS A 176 -0.29 -4.81 26.43
C CYS A 176 0.83 -4.01 27.12
N TYR A 177 1.37 -3.04 26.40
CA TYR A 177 2.48 -2.19 26.84
C TYR A 177 2.25 -0.74 26.40
N GLY A 178 2.98 0.20 27.02
CA GLY A 178 3.02 1.59 26.59
C GLY A 178 4.39 1.98 26.02
N LEU A 179 4.37 2.86 25.02
CA LEU A 179 5.51 3.59 24.50
C LEU A 179 5.25 5.08 24.75
N TYR A 180 6.11 5.72 25.54
CA TYR A 180 6.02 7.16 25.79
C TYR A 180 6.95 7.88 24.82
N GLY A 181 6.39 8.63 23.86
CA GLY A 181 7.14 9.41 22.87
C GLY A 181 6.35 9.87 21.66
N THR A 182 7.03 10.56 20.74
CA THR A 182 6.48 10.99 19.45
C THR A 182 6.33 9.83 18.46
N TYR A 183 5.63 10.06 17.34
CA TYR A 183 5.62 9.11 16.21
C TYR A 183 7.03 8.88 15.66
N ASP A 184 7.88 9.90 15.64
CA ASP A 184 9.30 9.79 15.24
C ASP A 184 10.10 8.95 16.24
N ASP A 185 9.89 9.11 17.55
CA ASP A 185 10.51 8.25 18.57
C ASP A 185 10.05 6.79 18.38
N GLY A 186 8.76 6.56 18.11
CA GLY A 186 8.18 5.25 17.80
C GLY A 186 8.80 4.59 16.56
N LEU A 187 8.89 5.32 15.45
CA LEU A 187 9.58 4.91 14.22
C LEU A 187 11.05 4.56 14.51
N ASN A 188 11.72 5.37 15.32
CA ASN A 188 13.10 5.16 15.74
C ASN A 188 13.30 3.95 16.67
N TRP A 189 12.35 3.67 17.55
CA TRP A 189 12.33 2.49 18.41
C TRP A 189 12.12 1.20 17.59
N LEU A 190 11.23 1.25 16.59
CA LEU A 190 11.01 0.15 15.65
C LEU A 190 12.20 -0.13 14.72
N LYS A 191 13.05 0.87 14.44
CA LYS A 191 14.32 0.70 13.70
C LYS A 191 15.38 -0.11 14.49
N ALA A 192 15.26 -0.24 15.81
CA ALA A 192 16.23 -0.94 16.65
C ALA A 192 16.28 -2.46 16.32
N PRO A 193 17.44 -3.12 16.27
CA PRO A 193 17.58 -4.51 15.80
C PRO A 193 16.65 -5.54 16.47
N GLU A 194 16.42 -5.37 17.78
CA GLU A 194 15.56 -6.22 18.62
C GLU A 194 14.06 -6.10 18.30
N ASN A 195 13.64 -4.98 17.71
CA ASN A 195 12.25 -4.71 17.33
C ASN A 195 12.04 -4.88 15.82
N ARG A 196 13.04 -4.51 15.01
CA ARG A 196 12.99 -4.55 13.55
C ARG A 196 12.64 -5.93 13.01
N SER A 197 13.24 -6.96 13.60
CA SER A 197 13.12 -8.38 13.22
C SER A 197 11.78 -9.03 13.59
N LYS A 198 11.03 -8.47 14.54
CA LYS A 198 9.69 -8.93 14.86
C LYS A 198 8.70 -8.50 13.76
N PRO A 199 7.70 -9.34 13.41
CA PRO A 199 6.60 -8.90 12.57
C PRO A 199 5.82 -7.79 13.28
N LYS A 200 5.25 -6.84 12.52
CA LYS A 200 4.53 -5.69 13.09
C LYS A 200 3.34 -5.24 12.25
N CYS A 201 2.31 -4.74 12.94
CA CYS A 201 1.17 -4.06 12.36
C CYS A 201 1.09 -2.64 12.94
N ILE A 202 1.26 -1.61 12.11
CA ILE A 202 1.18 -0.21 12.55
C ILE A 202 -0.27 0.27 12.42
N LEU A 203 -0.90 0.67 13.52
CA LEU A 203 -2.28 1.13 13.54
C LEU A 203 -2.30 2.67 13.55
N SER A 204 -3.02 3.27 12.60
CA SER A 204 -3.37 4.70 12.62
C SER A 204 -4.88 4.82 12.49
N LEU A 205 -5.55 4.97 13.63
CA LEU A 205 -7.01 4.99 13.73
C LEU A 205 -7.53 6.43 13.87
N GLY A 206 -8.82 6.63 13.63
CA GLY A 206 -9.51 7.90 13.84
C GLY A 206 -9.35 8.92 12.72
N SER A 207 -8.83 8.51 11.55
CA SER A 207 -8.53 9.41 10.42
C SER A 207 -7.45 10.45 10.73
N SER A 208 -6.56 10.18 11.69
CA SER A 208 -5.42 11.03 12.06
C SER A 208 -4.46 11.33 10.89
N ILE A 209 -4.38 10.43 9.89
CA ILE A 209 -3.67 10.68 8.63
C ILE A 209 -4.23 11.88 7.85
N GLY A 210 -5.52 12.17 8.01
CA GLY A 210 -6.15 13.36 7.43
C GLY A 210 -5.70 14.68 8.04
N ASN A 211 -4.91 14.68 9.12
CA ASN A 211 -4.33 15.90 9.69
C ASN A 211 -3.10 16.39 8.91
N PHE A 212 -2.65 15.61 7.91
CA PHE A 212 -1.60 15.94 6.97
C PHE A 212 -2.20 16.24 5.60
N ASN A 213 -1.59 17.14 4.82
CA ASN A 213 -1.95 17.28 3.41
C ASN A 213 -1.54 16.02 2.61
N GLN A 214 -2.00 15.87 1.37
CA GLN A 214 -1.77 14.64 0.58
C GLN A 214 -0.28 14.28 0.39
N VAL A 215 0.63 15.26 0.33
CA VAL A 215 2.07 15.01 0.21
C VAL A 215 2.66 14.62 1.57
N GLU A 216 2.37 15.40 2.61
CA GLU A 216 2.81 15.12 3.99
C GLU A 216 2.34 13.74 4.47
N ALA A 217 1.10 13.35 4.14
CA ALA A 217 0.53 12.05 4.45
C ALA A 217 1.27 10.92 3.72
N ALA A 218 1.61 11.13 2.45
CA ALA A 218 2.33 10.16 1.64
C ALA A 218 3.76 9.95 2.14
N GLU A 219 4.44 11.04 2.49
CA GLU A 219 5.79 11.04 3.10
C GLU A 219 5.78 10.35 4.46
N PHE A 220 4.86 10.70 5.36
CA PHE A 220 4.74 10.10 6.70
C PHE A 220 4.54 8.58 6.63
N LEU A 221 3.58 8.11 5.83
CA LEU A 221 3.35 6.67 5.63
C LEU A 221 4.51 6.00 4.91
N GLY A 222 5.12 6.70 3.95
CA GLY A 222 6.31 6.26 3.22
C GLY A 222 7.53 6.09 4.13
N ASP A 223 7.68 6.90 5.17
CA ASP A 223 8.76 6.77 6.14
C ASP A 223 8.61 5.49 6.97
N PHE A 224 7.40 5.16 7.43
CA PHE A 224 7.12 3.88 8.10
C PHE A 224 7.33 2.70 7.16
N ALA A 225 6.76 2.76 5.95
CA ALA A 225 6.93 1.73 4.93
C ALA A 225 8.41 1.46 4.64
N ASN A 226 9.17 2.49 4.29
CA ASN A 226 10.56 2.34 3.88
C ASN A 226 11.50 1.96 5.02
N SER A 227 11.25 2.47 6.23
CA SER A 227 12.14 2.30 7.38
C SER A 227 11.94 1.03 8.20
N VAL A 228 10.68 0.63 8.46
CA VAL A 228 10.36 -0.36 9.51
C VAL A 228 9.52 -1.54 9.04
N LEU A 229 8.73 -1.37 7.96
CA LEU A 229 8.08 -2.51 7.31
C LEU A 229 9.12 -3.22 6.43
N GLN A 230 9.45 -4.46 6.79
CA GLN A 230 10.30 -5.29 5.95
C GLN A 230 9.46 -5.86 4.80
N PRO A 231 9.87 -5.68 3.54
CA PRO A 231 9.19 -6.39 2.45
C PRO A 231 9.33 -7.91 2.62
N GLY A 232 8.27 -8.65 2.32
CA GLY A 232 8.31 -10.12 2.34
C GLY A 232 8.05 -10.80 3.69
N ASN A 233 8.13 -10.11 4.84
CA ASN A 233 8.03 -10.75 6.15
C ASN A 233 6.61 -10.87 6.73
N GLY A 234 5.63 -10.12 6.18
CA GLY A 234 4.25 -10.02 6.70
C GLY A 234 3.93 -8.73 7.47
N ASP A 235 4.85 -7.77 7.54
CA ASP A 235 4.62 -6.46 8.14
C ASP A 235 3.48 -5.68 7.45
N GLN A 236 2.60 -5.07 8.24
CA GLN A 236 1.35 -4.43 7.79
C GLN A 236 1.15 -3.04 8.40
N MET A 237 0.23 -2.27 7.81
CA MET A 237 -0.40 -1.12 8.46
C MET A 237 -1.93 -1.27 8.41
N LEU A 238 -2.60 -0.79 9.45
CA LEU A 238 -4.06 -0.69 9.51
C LEU A 238 -4.43 0.78 9.67
N ILE A 239 -4.97 1.39 8.60
CA ILE A 239 -5.24 2.83 8.53
C ILE A 239 -6.75 3.06 8.47
N GLY A 240 -7.31 3.76 9.46
CA GLY A 240 -8.66 4.29 9.43
C GLY A 240 -8.69 5.64 8.71
N LEU A 241 -9.54 5.79 7.70
CA LEU A 241 -9.74 7.04 6.94
C LEU A 241 -11.22 7.42 6.89
N ASP A 242 -11.49 8.71 7.13
CA ASP A 242 -12.79 9.33 6.86
C ASP A 242 -12.94 9.61 5.36
N ALA A 243 -13.98 9.01 4.77
CA ALA A 243 -14.30 9.06 3.35
C ALA A 243 -15.53 9.93 3.04
N CYS A 244 -16.09 10.61 4.04
CA CYS A 244 -17.26 11.46 3.87
C CYS A 244 -17.01 12.60 2.87
N LYS A 245 -17.95 12.77 1.94
CA LYS A 245 -17.93 13.83 0.90
C LYS A 245 -19.14 14.78 0.99
N ASP A 246 -19.86 14.79 2.10
CA ASP A 246 -20.88 15.79 2.42
C ASP A 246 -20.24 16.98 3.18
N PRO A 247 -20.11 18.17 2.57
CA PRO A 247 -19.49 19.33 3.20
C PRO A 247 -20.22 19.80 4.47
N GLY A 248 -21.55 19.70 4.50
CA GLY A 248 -22.36 20.17 5.63
C GLY A 248 -22.25 19.24 6.84
N LYS A 249 -22.22 17.92 6.59
CA LYS A 249 -21.97 16.92 7.62
C LYS A 249 -20.55 17.01 8.17
N VAL A 250 -19.53 17.15 7.31
CA VAL A 250 -18.15 17.37 7.75
C VAL A 250 -18.04 18.68 8.54
N TRP A 251 -18.59 19.80 8.04
CA TRP A 251 -18.55 21.07 8.76
C TRP A 251 -19.18 20.96 10.16
N THR A 252 -20.36 20.35 10.27
CA THR A 252 -21.07 20.16 11.55
C THR A 252 -20.28 19.30 12.54
N ALA A 253 -19.54 18.30 12.07
CA ALA A 253 -18.72 17.43 12.92
C ALA A 253 -17.62 18.20 13.68
N TYR A 254 -17.03 19.22 13.07
CA TYR A 254 -16.00 20.06 13.70
C TYR A 254 -16.56 21.37 14.26
N ASN A 255 -17.82 21.71 13.99
CA ASN A 255 -18.48 22.95 14.42
C ASN A 255 -19.75 22.57 15.21
N ASP A 256 -19.57 21.75 16.23
CA ASP A 256 -20.68 21.19 17.01
C ASP A 256 -21.47 22.28 17.76
N PRO A 257 -22.81 22.15 17.85
CA PRO A 257 -23.65 23.17 18.48
C PRO A 257 -23.51 23.24 20.01
N LYS A 258 -22.71 22.36 20.62
CA LYS A 258 -22.41 22.36 22.06
C LYS A 258 -21.12 23.14 22.37
N GLY A 259 -20.36 23.55 21.34
CA GLY A 259 -19.13 24.34 21.46
C GLY A 259 -17.92 23.56 22.00
N ILE A 260 -17.94 22.22 21.98
CA ILE A 260 -16.85 21.42 22.55
C ILE A 260 -15.61 21.47 21.65
N THR A 261 -15.79 21.44 20.33
CA THR A 261 -14.70 21.57 19.36
C THR A 261 -14.10 22.97 19.36
N GLU A 262 -14.92 24.01 19.54
CA GLU A 262 -14.42 25.38 19.77
C GLU A 262 -13.57 25.46 21.04
N ALA A 263 -14.04 24.86 22.15
CA ALA A 263 -13.28 24.81 23.40
C ALA A 263 -11.97 24.01 23.27
N PHE A 264 -11.98 22.90 22.53
CA PHE A 264 -10.79 22.10 22.21
C PHE A 264 -9.77 22.92 21.41
N ILE A 265 -10.21 23.61 20.37
CA ILE A 265 -9.34 24.46 19.56
C ILE A 265 -8.77 25.61 20.41
N LEU A 266 -9.62 26.35 21.13
CA LEU A 266 -9.18 27.47 21.98
C LEU A 266 -8.26 27.03 23.14
N ASN A 267 -8.33 25.77 23.61
CA ASN A 267 -7.37 25.24 24.58
C ASN A 267 -5.91 25.29 24.08
N GLY A 268 -5.67 25.19 22.77
CA GLY A 268 -4.32 25.32 22.20
C GLY A 268 -3.64 26.67 22.53
N LEU A 269 -4.42 27.75 22.68
CA LEU A 269 -3.92 29.05 23.10
C LEU A 269 -3.53 29.08 24.59
N LEU A 270 -4.24 28.33 25.44
CA LEU A 270 -3.88 28.16 26.85
C LEU A 270 -2.59 27.34 26.99
N HIS A 271 -2.43 26.28 26.20
CA HIS A 271 -1.19 25.51 26.15
C HIS A 271 -0.02 26.37 25.65
N ALA A 272 -0.23 27.19 24.61
CA ALA A 272 0.77 28.13 24.12
C ALA A 272 1.22 29.13 25.20
N ASN A 273 0.29 29.67 26.02
CA ASN A 273 0.64 30.52 27.17
C ASN A 273 1.53 29.80 28.20
N LYS A 274 1.23 28.53 28.49
CA LYS A 274 2.00 27.69 29.42
C LYS A 274 3.43 27.48 28.90
N LEU A 275 3.60 27.14 27.62
CA LEU A 275 4.91 27.00 26.98
C LEU A 275 5.69 28.35 26.92
N LEU A 276 5.00 29.46 26.70
CA LEU A 276 5.59 30.81 26.74
C LEU A 276 5.94 31.29 28.16
N GLY A 277 5.45 30.61 29.21
CA GLY A 277 5.55 31.05 30.60
C GLY A 277 4.82 32.37 30.89
N LYS A 278 3.92 32.82 30.00
CA LYS A 278 3.23 34.11 30.04
C LYS A 278 1.90 34.05 29.31
N ASN A 279 0.90 34.74 29.85
CA ASN A 279 -0.42 34.90 29.24
C ASN A 279 -0.38 35.96 28.13
N HIS A 280 -0.05 35.53 26.91
CA HIS A 280 -0.14 36.34 25.69
C HIS A 280 -1.50 36.23 25.00
N PHE A 281 -2.18 35.08 25.17
CA PHE A 281 -3.45 34.77 24.54
C PHE A 281 -4.57 34.70 25.59
N CYS A 282 -5.39 35.74 25.71
CA CYS A 282 -6.60 35.72 26.54
C CYS A 282 -7.77 35.24 25.69
N LEU A 283 -8.43 34.13 26.02
CA LEU A 283 -9.42 33.49 25.12
C LEU A 283 -10.57 34.42 24.71
N GLU A 284 -10.97 35.35 25.59
CA GLU A 284 -11.98 36.39 25.36
C GLU A 284 -11.66 37.26 24.12
N ASP A 285 -10.39 37.33 23.72
CA ASP A 285 -9.91 38.11 22.59
C ASP A 285 -9.81 37.31 21.28
N TRP A 286 -10.24 36.04 21.24
CA TRP A 286 -10.06 35.15 20.09
C TRP A 286 -11.36 34.46 19.68
N ASN A 287 -11.68 34.54 18.39
CA ASN A 287 -12.75 33.77 17.77
C ASN A 287 -12.20 32.48 17.17
N TYR A 288 -12.98 31.41 17.25
CA TYR A 288 -12.83 30.23 16.41
C TYR A 288 -13.48 30.45 15.04
N ILE A 289 -12.86 29.95 13.97
CA ILE A 289 -13.45 29.88 12.63
C ILE A 289 -13.19 28.49 12.08
N GLY A 290 -14.27 27.72 11.84
CA GLY A 290 -14.22 26.46 11.10
C GLY A 290 -14.89 26.57 9.74
N GLU A 291 -14.27 26.03 8.70
CA GLU A 291 -14.81 26.03 7.33
C GLU A 291 -14.51 24.73 6.60
N TYR A 292 -15.31 24.42 5.57
CA TYR A 292 -15.03 23.33 4.65
C TYR A 292 -14.42 23.87 3.36
N ASN A 293 -13.23 23.39 3.02
CA ASN A 293 -12.54 23.75 1.80
C ASN A 293 -12.94 22.78 0.68
N HIS A 294 -13.79 23.26 -0.23
CA HIS A 294 -14.34 22.45 -1.32
C HIS A 294 -13.29 21.98 -2.34
N ASP A 295 -12.25 22.79 -2.60
CA ASP A 295 -11.21 22.44 -3.57
C ASP A 295 -10.22 21.40 -3.02
N ALA A 296 -9.92 21.49 -1.72
CA ALA A 296 -9.02 20.57 -1.02
C ALA A 296 -9.72 19.34 -0.42
N GLY A 297 -11.05 19.37 -0.27
CA GLY A 297 -11.84 18.29 0.32
C GLY A 297 -11.59 18.08 1.82
N CYS A 298 -11.35 19.16 2.57
CA CYS A 298 -10.96 19.11 3.99
C CYS A 298 -11.73 20.12 4.86
N HIS A 299 -11.84 19.85 6.16
CA HIS A 299 -12.16 20.88 7.16
C HIS A 299 -10.89 21.68 7.49
N GLN A 300 -11.03 22.97 7.78
CA GLN A 300 -9.94 23.87 8.17
C GLN A 300 -10.37 24.71 9.38
N ALA A 301 -9.51 24.76 10.40
CA ALA A 301 -9.73 25.48 11.66
C ALA A 301 -8.73 26.62 11.84
N PHE A 302 -9.23 27.77 12.31
CA PHE A 302 -8.44 28.99 12.50
C PHE A 302 -8.79 29.69 13.80
N TYR A 303 -7.79 30.32 14.39
CA TYR A 303 -7.97 31.41 15.34
C TYR A 303 -8.05 32.75 14.60
N SER A 304 -8.83 33.70 15.13
CA SER A 304 -8.79 35.10 14.68
C SER A 304 -8.98 36.06 15.85
N PRO A 305 -8.04 36.97 16.15
CA PRO A 305 -8.13 37.81 17.33
C PRO A 305 -8.99 39.05 17.07
N VAL A 306 -9.72 39.52 18.08
CA VAL A 306 -10.57 40.73 18.00
C VAL A 306 -9.76 42.04 18.07
N LYS A 307 -8.48 41.96 18.46
CA LYS A 307 -7.55 43.09 18.59
C LYS A 307 -6.12 42.64 18.25
N ASP A 308 -5.21 43.59 18.01
CA ASP A 308 -3.79 43.27 17.78
C ASP A 308 -3.18 42.55 19.01
N VAL A 309 -2.67 41.33 18.81
CA VAL A 309 -1.98 40.54 19.84
C VAL A 309 -0.48 40.52 19.56
N LYS A 310 0.33 40.69 20.62
CA LYS A 310 1.80 40.69 20.52
C LYS A 310 2.41 39.50 21.27
N VAL A 311 3.17 38.68 20.55
CA VAL A 311 3.86 37.49 21.06
C VAL A 311 5.34 37.67 20.78
N ARG A 312 6.15 37.94 21.81
CA ARG A 312 7.55 38.37 21.67
C ARG A 312 7.65 39.57 20.69
N ASN A 313 8.30 39.39 19.53
CA ASN A 313 8.45 40.41 18.48
C ASN A 313 7.40 40.29 17.36
N ILE A 314 6.52 39.29 17.44
CA ILE A 314 5.49 38.99 16.45
C ILE A 314 4.22 39.79 16.80
N THR A 315 3.59 40.38 15.79
CA THR A 315 2.24 40.95 15.91
C THR A 315 1.29 40.14 15.04
N ILE A 316 0.20 39.67 15.64
CA ILE A 316 -0.95 39.07 14.95
C ILE A 316 -2.02 40.17 14.93
N LYS A 317 -2.54 40.51 13.75
CA LYS A 317 -3.47 41.64 13.57
C LYS A 317 -4.90 41.28 13.93
N ALA A 318 -5.66 42.27 14.38
CA ALA A 318 -7.10 42.11 14.55
C ALA A 318 -7.75 41.59 13.25
N GLY A 319 -8.53 40.51 13.33
CA GLY A 319 -9.15 39.84 12.18
C GLY A 319 -8.21 38.96 11.34
N GLU A 320 -6.93 38.84 11.69
CA GLU A 320 -5.99 37.96 10.98
C GLU A 320 -6.27 36.49 11.28
N ARG A 321 -6.35 35.66 10.24
CA ARG A 321 -6.54 34.20 10.39
C ARG A 321 -5.20 33.54 10.71
N VAL A 322 -5.19 32.70 11.74
CA VAL A 322 -4.07 31.83 12.11
C VAL A 322 -4.54 30.39 12.10
N ARG A 323 -4.13 29.58 11.12
CA ARG A 323 -4.60 28.19 10.98
C ARG A 323 -3.97 27.29 12.04
N ILE A 324 -4.78 26.40 12.60
CA ILE A 324 -4.36 25.49 13.68
C ILE A 324 -4.55 24.01 13.32
N GLU A 325 -5.58 23.67 12.55
CA GLU A 325 -5.88 22.28 12.19
C GLU A 325 -6.48 22.22 10.77
N GLU A 326 -6.23 21.09 10.10
CA GLU A 326 -6.87 20.70 8.85
C GLU A 326 -7.27 19.23 8.96
N SER A 327 -8.37 18.81 8.35
CA SER A 327 -8.78 17.40 8.33
C SER A 327 -9.29 16.99 6.94
N TYR A 328 -8.41 16.36 6.15
CA TYR A 328 -8.65 15.86 4.80
C TYR A 328 -9.51 14.58 4.80
N LYS A 329 -10.36 14.46 3.78
CA LYS A 329 -11.33 13.37 3.60
C LYS A 329 -11.04 12.61 2.31
N TYR A 330 -10.94 11.28 2.36
CA TYR A 330 -10.39 10.46 1.28
C TYR A 330 -11.45 9.57 0.62
N SER A 331 -11.78 9.86 -0.64
CA SER A 331 -12.45 8.88 -1.50
C SER A 331 -11.50 7.71 -1.82
N ILE A 332 -12.06 6.60 -2.32
CA ILE A 332 -11.30 5.42 -2.75
C ILE A 332 -10.17 5.82 -3.74
N ALA A 333 -10.44 6.71 -4.68
CA ALA A 333 -9.45 7.18 -5.66
C ALA A 333 -8.37 8.11 -5.06
N GLU A 334 -8.62 8.72 -3.91
CA GLU A 334 -7.62 9.49 -3.16
C GLU A 334 -6.79 8.58 -2.25
N SER A 335 -7.41 7.60 -1.57
CA SER A 335 -6.67 6.61 -0.77
C SER A 335 -5.76 5.74 -1.64
N THR A 336 -6.20 5.27 -2.82
CA THR A 336 -5.32 4.51 -3.74
C THR A 336 -4.09 5.32 -4.15
N ARG A 337 -4.27 6.60 -4.52
CA ARG A 337 -3.14 7.49 -4.88
C ARG A 337 -2.21 7.76 -3.69
N LEU A 338 -2.74 7.82 -2.47
CA LEU A 338 -1.94 7.92 -1.25
C LEU A 338 -1.08 6.66 -1.04
N TRP A 339 -1.66 5.47 -1.20
CA TRP A 339 -0.94 4.20 -1.07
C TRP A 339 0.19 4.08 -2.11
N ASP A 340 -0.11 4.38 -3.38
CA ASP A 340 0.87 4.40 -4.47
C ASP A 340 2.04 5.35 -4.16
N ALA A 341 1.74 6.55 -3.67
CA ALA A 341 2.75 7.56 -3.32
C ALA A 341 3.61 7.16 -2.10
N SER A 342 3.06 6.36 -1.18
CA SER A 342 3.78 5.83 -0.01
C SER A 342 4.52 4.50 -0.27
N GLY A 343 4.39 3.90 -1.46
CA GLY A 343 4.96 2.56 -1.74
C GLY A 343 4.24 1.42 -1.00
N LEU A 344 2.96 1.61 -0.70
CA LEU A 344 2.09 0.66 0.01
C LEU A 344 1.06 0.06 -0.96
N VAL A 345 0.64 -1.18 -0.69
CA VAL A 345 -0.39 -1.89 -1.46
C VAL A 345 -1.54 -2.30 -0.54
N GLU A 346 -2.77 -2.00 -0.93
CA GLU A 346 -4.00 -2.38 -0.23
C GLU A 346 -4.32 -3.87 -0.47
N GLY A 347 -4.34 -4.67 0.60
CA GLY A 347 -4.73 -6.08 0.55
C GLY A 347 -6.16 -6.34 1.00
N ALA A 348 -6.72 -5.49 1.88
CA ALA A 348 -8.11 -5.55 2.27
C ALA A 348 -8.62 -4.18 2.71
N ARG A 349 -9.92 -3.96 2.57
CA ARG A 349 -10.63 -2.76 3.02
C ARG A 349 -11.98 -3.15 3.60
N TRP A 350 -12.33 -2.55 4.72
CA TRP A 350 -13.64 -2.67 5.37
C TRP A 350 -14.27 -1.29 5.50
N ASN A 351 -15.59 -1.20 5.37
CA ASN A 351 -16.32 0.06 5.33
C ASN A 351 -17.48 0.10 6.32
N SER A 352 -17.80 1.30 6.80
CA SER A 352 -19.05 1.55 7.55
C SER A 352 -20.25 1.26 6.65
N ARG A 353 -21.44 1.08 7.23
CA ARG A 353 -22.65 0.83 6.43
C ARG A 353 -23.02 1.98 5.50
N SER A 354 -22.62 3.21 5.85
CA SER A 354 -22.78 4.38 4.99
C SER A 354 -21.73 4.49 3.87
N GLY A 355 -20.61 3.76 3.97
CA GLY A 355 -19.47 3.91 3.04
C GLY A 355 -18.67 5.19 3.25
N GLU A 356 -18.88 5.90 4.36
CA GLU A 356 -18.22 7.17 4.69
C GLU A 356 -16.99 7.01 5.59
N TYR A 357 -16.71 5.80 6.07
CA TYR A 357 -15.50 5.50 6.83
C TYR A 357 -14.91 4.16 6.40
N HIS A 358 -13.60 4.11 6.24
CA HIS A 358 -12.87 2.95 5.76
C HIS A 358 -11.72 2.57 6.69
N ILE A 359 -11.54 1.28 6.94
CA ILE A 359 -10.31 0.72 7.53
C ILE A 359 -9.59 -0.06 6.43
N HIS A 360 -8.34 0.30 6.16
CA HIS A 360 -7.50 -0.24 5.10
C HIS A 360 -6.36 -1.07 5.69
N MET A 361 -6.18 -2.30 5.24
CA MET A 361 -5.02 -3.13 5.55
C MET A 361 -4.02 -3.06 4.40
N LEU A 362 -2.87 -2.48 4.70
CA LEU A 362 -1.79 -2.19 3.75
C LEU A 362 -0.58 -3.06 4.06
N SER A 363 0.17 -3.42 3.03
CA SER A 363 1.50 -4.05 3.16
C SER A 363 2.49 -3.36 2.21
N ARG A 364 3.77 -3.33 2.58
CA ARG A 364 4.82 -2.84 1.68
C ARG A 364 5.11 -3.89 0.61
N SER A 365 5.07 -3.49 -0.65
CA SER A 365 5.48 -4.39 -1.73
C SER A 365 7.02 -4.53 -1.75
N PRO A 366 7.56 -5.75 -1.95
CA PRO A 366 9.00 -5.95 -2.21
C PRO A 366 9.45 -5.45 -3.58
N PHE A 367 8.52 -5.08 -4.45
CA PHE A 367 8.77 -4.57 -5.79
C PHE A 367 7.70 -3.56 -6.22
N SER A 368 8.07 -2.58 -7.04
CA SER A 368 7.16 -1.57 -7.58
C SER A 368 7.44 -1.36 -9.06
N CYS A 369 6.43 -1.57 -9.91
CA CYS A 369 6.53 -1.41 -11.35
C CYS A 369 5.57 -0.29 -11.80
N SER A 370 6.12 0.75 -12.43
CA SER A 370 5.31 1.83 -13.00
C SER A 370 4.56 1.34 -14.23
N LEU A 371 3.25 1.59 -14.31
CA LEU A 371 2.45 1.35 -15.52
C LEU A 371 2.56 2.50 -16.55
N GLN A 372 3.37 3.53 -16.29
CA GLN A 372 3.60 4.68 -17.17
C GLN A 372 4.93 4.51 -17.93
N PRO A 373 4.91 4.31 -19.26
CA PRO A 373 6.12 4.15 -20.08
C PRO A 373 7.07 5.36 -20.00
N GLU A 374 6.55 6.56 -19.77
CA GLU A 374 7.33 7.79 -19.62
C GLU A 374 8.20 7.78 -18.34
N LYS A 375 7.97 6.82 -17.43
CA LYS A 375 8.82 6.57 -16.26
C LYS A 375 9.81 5.44 -16.52
N TYR A 376 9.34 4.25 -16.91
CA TYR A 376 10.20 3.05 -17.00
C TYR A 376 10.95 2.89 -18.33
N ALA A 377 10.51 3.58 -19.39
CA ALA A 377 11.08 3.54 -20.73
C ALA A 377 11.48 4.97 -21.18
N ALA A 378 12.03 5.76 -20.27
CA ALA A 378 12.40 7.15 -20.54
C ALA A 378 13.78 7.34 -21.18
N LYS A 379 14.67 6.33 -21.12
CA LYS A 379 16.13 6.50 -21.31
C LYS A 379 16.75 5.45 -22.25
N PRO A 380 17.93 5.74 -22.85
CA PRO A 380 18.67 4.78 -23.68
C PRO A 380 19.27 3.57 -22.94
N VAL A 381 19.16 3.53 -21.61
CA VAL A 381 19.40 2.36 -20.75
C VAL A 381 18.37 2.35 -19.62
N PRO A 382 18.04 1.19 -19.03
CA PRO A 382 17.33 1.14 -17.75
C PRO A 382 18.16 1.84 -16.66
N GLU A 383 17.50 2.38 -15.64
CA GLU A 383 18.17 2.84 -14.43
C GLU A 383 18.64 1.67 -13.57
N LEU A 384 19.66 1.90 -12.73
CA LEU A 384 20.11 0.87 -11.78
C LEU A 384 19.02 0.55 -10.74
N SER A 385 18.21 1.53 -10.35
CA SER A 385 16.99 1.38 -9.53
C SER A 385 16.01 0.36 -10.12
N GLU A 386 15.83 0.38 -11.45
CA GLU A 386 14.92 -0.53 -12.16
C GLU A 386 15.49 -1.95 -12.21
N TRP A 387 16.80 -2.09 -12.39
CA TRP A 387 17.50 -3.38 -12.26
C TRP A 387 17.37 -3.98 -10.86
N GLU A 388 17.63 -3.21 -9.79
CA GLU A 388 17.48 -3.72 -8.41
C GLU A 388 16.03 -4.16 -8.12
N ASN A 389 15.03 -3.42 -8.65
CA ASN A 389 13.62 -3.79 -8.53
C ASN A 389 13.29 -5.08 -9.32
N LEU A 390 13.76 -5.19 -10.56
CA LEU A 390 13.58 -6.39 -11.38
C LEU A 390 14.23 -7.61 -10.71
N TRP A 391 15.45 -7.46 -10.19
CA TRP A 391 16.18 -8.52 -9.49
C TRP A 391 15.50 -8.97 -8.19
N ALA A 392 14.93 -8.04 -7.42
CA ALA A 392 14.11 -8.34 -6.25
C ALA A 392 12.83 -9.10 -6.64
N THR A 393 12.16 -8.68 -7.70
CA THR A 393 10.95 -9.33 -8.24
C THR A 393 11.26 -10.74 -8.74
N TRP A 394 12.34 -10.90 -9.52
CA TRP A 394 12.83 -12.19 -10.01
C TRP A 394 13.11 -13.15 -8.86
N THR A 395 13.80 -12.68 -7.82
CA THR A 395 14.10 -13.50 -6.64
C THR A 395 12.81 -13.90 -5.91
N ALA A 396 11.87 -12.98 -5.71
CA ALA A 396 10.58 -13.30 -5.10
C ALA A 396 9.81 -14.40 -5.86
N VAL A 397 9.71 -14.29 -7.19
CA VAL A 397 9.01 -15.29 -8.01
C VAL A 397 9.78 -16.61 -8.07
N SER A 398 11.09 -16.57 -8.34
CA SER A 398 11.88 -17.78 -8.65
C SER A 398 12.39 -18.56 -7.43
N THR A 399 12.52 -17.94 -6.25
CA THR A 399 13.04 -18.60 -5.04
C THR A 399 12.13 -18.54 -3.81
N HIS A 400 11.05 -17.73 -3.82
CA HIS A 400 10.09 -17.68 -2.70
C HIS A 400 8.67 -18.17 -3.08
N MET A 401 8.25 -18.01 -4.33
CA MET A 401 6.96 -18.54 -4.81
C MET A 401 7.03 -19.98 -5.36
N ILE A 402 8.25 -20.49 -5.59
CA ILE A 402 8.53 -21.88 -6.00
C ILE A 402 9.16 -22.61 -4.80
N PRO A 403 8.52 -23.66 -4.24
CA PRO A 403 9.13 -24.52 -3.24
C PRO A 403 10.44 -25.16 -3.75
N GLN A 404 11.40 -25.40 -2.87
CA GLN A 404 12.72 -25.91 -3.26
C GLN A 404 12.63 -27.28 -3.97
N GLU A 405 11.69 -28.13 -3.54
CA GLU A 405 11.35 -29.41 -4.13
C GLU A 405 10.72 -29.31 -5.53
N GLU A 406 10.15 -28.16 -5.89
CA GLU A 406 9.55 -27.89 -7.21
C GLU A 406 10.53 -27.26 -8.21
N LEU A 407 11.79 -27.01 -7.83
CA LEU A 407 12.79 -26.44 -8.78
C LEU A 407 13.10 -27.39 -9.95
N LEU A 408 12.99 -28.71 -9.76
CA LEU A 408 13.09 -29.71 -10.83
C LEU A 408 11.72 -30.06 -11.45
N SER A 409 10.65 -29.36 -11.08
CA SER A 409 9.33 -29.55 -11.67
C SER A 409 9.26 -28.92 -13.07
N LYS A 410 8.35 -29.45 -13.89
CA LYS A 410 8.05 -28.97 -15.24
C LYS A 410 6.54 -28.68 -15.35
N PRO A 411 6.01 -27.59 -14.75
CA PRO A 411 4.57 -27.35 -14.62
C PRO A 411 3.82 -27.30 -15.95
N ILE A 412 4.52 -26.97 -17.04
CA ILE A 412 4.00 -26.98 -18.41
C ILE A 412 4.91 -27.88 -19.25
N LYS A 413 4.36 -28.94 -19.88
CA LYS A 413 5.11 -29.97 -20.63
C LYS A 413 6.09 -29.39 -21.68
N LEU A 414 5.75 -28.25 -22.28
CA LEU A 414 6.53 -27.56 -23.31
C LEU A 414 7.51 -26.50 -22.78
N ARG A 415 7.64 -26.31 -21.46
CA ARG A 415 8.61 -25.37 -20.85
C ARG A 415 9.78 -26.11 -20.21
N ASN A 416 10.85 -25.42 -19.83
CA ASN A 416 11.97 -26.07 -19.14
C ASN A 416 11.64 -26.29 -17.65
N GLU A 417 12.46 -27.07 -16.95
CA GLU A 417 12.37 -27.19 -15.49
C GLU A 417 12.61 -25.83 -14.82
N CYS A 418 11.97 -25.56 -13.68
CA CYS A 418 12.04 -24.25 -13.04
C CYS A 418 13.48 -23.78 -12.74
N VAL A 419 14.40 -24.68 -12.38
CA VAL A 419 15.81 -24.41 -12.11
C VAL A 419 16.58 -23.87 -13.33
N PHE A 420 16.18 -24.24 -14.56
CA PHE A 420 16.81 -23.76 -15.79
C PHE A 420 16.81 -22.23 -15.84
N TYR A 421 15.70 -21.62 -15.47
CA TYR A 421 15.50 -20.18 -15.54
C TYR A 421 16.44 -19.41 -14.59
N LEU A 422 16.87 -20.01 -13.48
CA LEU A 422 17.84 -19.40 -12.56
C LEU A 422 19.21 -19.15 -13.23
N GLY A 423 19.62 -20.03 -14.15
CA GLY A 423 20.87 -19.92 -14.91
C GLY A 423 20.70 -19.24 -16.27
N HIS A 424 19.57 -19.46 -16.95
CA HIS A 424 19.24 -18.86 -18.25
C HIS A 424 19.33 -17.34 -18.27
N ILE A 425 18.70 -16.68 -17.29
CA ILE A 425 18.66 -15.22 -17.22
C ILE A 425 20.04 -14.58 -17.08
N PRO A 426 20.87 -14.93 -16.08
CA PRO A 426 22.21 -14.37 -15.99
C PRO A 426 23.10 -14.80 -17.16
N ALA A 427 22.92 -16.01 -17.73
CA ALA A 427 23.70 -16.43 -18.90
C ALA A 427 23.38 -15.57 -20.13
N PHE A 428 22.10 -15.32 -20.43
CA PHE A 428 21.67 -14.47 -21.55
C PHE A 428 22.24 -13.05 -21.43
N LEU A 429 22.10 -12.42 -20.27
CA LEU A 429 22.66 -11.10 -20.00
C LEU A 429 24.19 -11.08 -20.15
N ASP A 430 24.89 -12.07 -19.60
CA ASP A 430 26.35 -12.15 -19.67
C ASP A 430 26.88 -12.40 -21.09
N ILE A 431 26.17 -13.22 -21.90
CA ILE A 431 26.44 -13.41 -23.33
C ILE A 431 26.34 -12.07 -24.06
N HIS A 432 25.27 -11.31 -23.86
CA HIS A 432 25.05 -10.04 -24.55
C HIS A 432 26.02 -8.94 -24.09
N LEU A 433 26.33 -8.85 -22.80
CA LEU A 433 27.39 -7.96 -22.29
C LEU A 433 28.76 -8.34 -22.86
N THR A 434 29.10 -9.64 -22.91
CA THR A 434 30.37 -10.13 -23.47
C THR A 434 30.52 -9.81 -24.96
N ARG A 435 29.45 -9.98 -25.74
CA ARG A 435 29.38 -9.58 -27.17
C ARG A 435 29.55 -8.07 -27.34
N ALA A 436 28.90 -7.26 -26.50
CA ALA A 436 28.97 -5.80 -26.58
C ALA A 436 30.35 -5.25 -26.20
N THR A 437 30.95 -5.74 -25.11
CA THR A 437 32.24 -5.23 -24.60
C THR A 437 33.46 -5.91 -25.23
N THR A 438 33.28 -6.89 -26.11
CA THR A 438 34.36 -7.80 -26.59
C THR A 438 35.17 -8.41 -25.43
N GLY A 439 34.48 -8.73 -24.33
CA GLY A 439 35.09 -9.13 -23.06
C GLY A 439 35.31 -10.64 -22.91
N ILE A 440 35.64 -11.04 -21.69
CA ILE A 440 35.62 -12.44 -21.24
C ILE A 440 34.24 -12.70 -20.59
N PRO A 441 33.65 -13.91 -20.73
CA PRO A 441 32.49 -14.34 -19.95
C PRO A 441 32.69 -14.23 -18.42
N THR A 442 31.59 -14.11 -17.68
CA THR A 442 31.61 -14.30 -16.22
C THR A 442 31.84 -15.78 -15.90
N GLU A 443 32.73 -16.08 -14.97
CA GLU A 443 33.02 -17.48 -14.60
C GLU A 443 31.94 -18.09 -13.68
N PRO A 444 31.46 -19.32 -13.96
CA PRO A 444 31.99 -20.27 -14.94
C PRO A 444 31.52 -20.05 -16.39
N GLY A 445 32.44 -19.81 -17.32
CA GLY A 445 32.10 -19.46 -18.72
C GLY A 445 31.35 -20.55 -19.49
N HIS A 446 31.45 -21.81 -19.09
CA HIS A 446 30.71 -22.92 -19.71
C HIS A 446 29.20 -22.87 -19.43
N TYR A 447 28.73 -22.06 -18.47
CA TYR A 447 27.31 -21.83 -18.25
C TYR A 447 26.63 -21.16 -19.45
N HIS A 448 27.36 -20.47 -20.34
CA HIS A 448 26.80 -19.99 -21.60
C HIS A 448 26.20 -21.15 -22.40
N GLN A 449 26.96 -22.20 -22.70
CA GLN A 449 26.48 -23.36 -23.49
C GLN A 449 25.36 -24.14 -22.79
N MET A 450 25.40 -24.23 -21.46
CA MET A 450 24.41 -24.95 -20.65
C MET A 450 23.05 -24.21 -20.58
N PHE A 451 23.08 -22.87 -20.58
CA PHE A 451 21.91 -22.05 -20.27
C PHE A 451 21.47 -21.11 -21.41
N GLU A 452 22.19 -21.02 -22.55
CA GLU A 452 21.77 -20.23 -23.72
C GLU A 452 20.55 -20.79 -24.47
N ARG A 453 20.10 -22.00 -24.10
CA ARG A 453 19.04 -22.76 -24.78
C ARG A 453 17.70 -22.00 -24.83
N GLY A 454 17.18 -21.80 -26.04
CA GLY A 454 15.77 -21.48 -26.26
C GLY A 454 14.88 -22.73 -26.27
N ILE A 455 13.56 -22.53 -26.24
CA ILE A 455 12.58 -23.57 -26.59
C ILE A 455 11.84 -23.07 -27.81
N ASP A 456 12.00 -23.78 -28.92
CA ASP A 456 11.44 -23.46 -30.24
C ASP A 456 10.67 -24.68 -30.75
N PRO A 457 9.45 -24.92 -30.22
CA PRO A 457 8.62 -26.05 -30.62
C PRO A 457 8.07 -25.79 -32.02
N ASP A 458 7.92 -26.86 -32.81
CA ASP A 458 7.29 -26.72 -34.13
C ASP A 458 5.83 -26.25 -33.96
N VAL A 459 5.45 -25.24 -34.74
CA VAL A 459 4.15 -24.56 -34.61
C VAL A 459 2.99 -25.47 -35.04
N ASP A 460 3.24 -26.37 -35.99
CA ASP A 460 2.24 -27.32 -36.50
C ASP A 460 2.26 -28.65 -35.71
N ASN A 461 3.41 -29.05 -35.15
CA ASN A 461 3.53 -30.21 -34.26
C ASN A 461 4.30 -29.91 -32.94
N PRO A 462 3.60 -29.57 -31.84
CA PRO A 462 4.25 -29.24 -30.56
C PRO A 462 5.02 -30.38 -29.87
N ASP A 463 4.91 -31.63 -30.34
CA ASP A 463 5.75 -32.74 -29.86
C ASP A 463 7.11 -32.80 -30.59
N ASP A 464 7.29 -32.08 -31.71
CA ASP A 464 8.57 -31.83 -32.37
C ASP A 464 9.17 -30.49 -31.91
N CYS A 465 10.50 -30.42 -31.84
CA CYS A 465 11.24 -29.23 -31.40
C CYS A 465 12.42 -28.99 -32.35
N HIS A 466 12.64 -27.74 -32.74
CA HIS A 466 13.77 -27.38 -33.60
C HIS A 466 15.12 -27.58 -32.88
N ALA A 467 16.19 -27.72 -33.65
CA ALA A 467 17.51 -28.12 -33.13
C ALA A 467 18.04 -27.13 -32.07
N HIS A 468 18.35 -27.65 -30.88
CA HIS A 468 18.81 -26.86 -29.73
C HIS A 468 19.98 -27.56 -29.01
N SER A 469 20.72 -26.82 -28.18
CA SER A 469 21.77 -27.35 -27.31
C SER A 469 21.25 -28.50 -26.43
N GLU A 470 22.13 -29.47 -26.12
CA GLU A 470 21.78 -30.64 -25.30
C GLU A 470 21.37 -30.24 -23.88
N ILE A 471 20.45 -31.00 -23.29
CA ILE A 471 20.07 -30.85 -21.88
C ILE A 471 21.11 -31.63 -21.04
N PRO A 472 21.72 -31.04 -20.00
CA PRO A 472 22.64 -31.77 -19.15
C PRO A 472 21.91 -32.87 -18.36
N ASP A 473 22.57 -34.01 -18.13
CA ASP A 473 22.03 -35.11 -17.29
C ASP A 473 21.67 -34.66 -15.86
N SER A 474 22.29 -33.58 -15.38
CA SER A 474 21.98 -32.93 -14.11
C SER A 474 22.34 -31.44 -14.14
N TRP A 475 21.53 -30.62 -13.46
CA TRP A 475 21.83 -29.20 -13.27
C TRP A 475 22.91 -29.00 -12.18
N PRO A 476 23.71 -27.91 -12.27
CA PRO A 476 24.58 -27.50 -11.18
C PRO A 476 23.79 -27.24 -9.88
N PRO A 477 24.44 -27.30 -8.70
CA PRO A 477 23.81 -26.94 -7.45
C PRO A 477 23.21 -25.52 -7.51
N VAL A 478 21.97 -25.36 -7.04
CA VAL A 478 21.23 -24.08 -7.08
C VAL A 478 22.05 -22.91 -6.52
N GLN A 479 22.81 -23.15 -5.46
CA GLN A 479 23.70 -22.16 -4.86
C GLN A 479 24.80 -21.66 -5.82
N GLU A 480 25.40 -22.54 -6.64
CA GLU A 480 26.41 -22.15 -7.64
C GLU A 480 25.78 -21.33 -8.78
N ILE A 481 24.56 -21.66 -9.18
CA ILE A 481 23.78 -20.90 -10.17
C ILE A 481 23.46 -19.49 -9.64
N LEU A 482 23.04 -19.37 -8.38
CA LEU A 482 22.78 -18.08 -7.73
C LEU A 482 24.07 -17.27 -7.50
N GLU A 483 25.21 -17.92 -7.25
CA GLU A 483 26.51 -17.24 -7.20
C GLU A 483 26.94 -16.71 -8.57
N PHE A 484 26.75 -17.48 -9.64
CA PHE A 484 26.93 -16.98 -11.01
C PHE A 484 26.00 -15.79 -11.31
N GLN A 485 24.72 -15.89 -10.96
CA GLN A 485 23.75 -14.80 -11.11
C GLN A 485 24.23 -13.52 -10.41
N ASN A 486 24.71 -13.62 -9.17
CA ASN A 486 25.23 -12.48 -8.42
C ASN A 486 26.48 -11.87 -9.05
N LYS A 487 27.38 -12.68 -9.64
CA LYS A 487 28.54 -12.15 -10.40
C LYS A 487 28.10 -11.35 -11.63
N VAL A 488 27.14 -11.86 -12.42
CA VAL A 488 26.61 -11.15 -13.60
C VAL A 488 25.88 -9.86 -13.20
N ARG A 489 25.09 -9.88 -12.13
CA ARG A 489 24.46 -8.67 -11.56
C ARG A 489 25.51 -7.64 -11.11
N ASN A 490 26.62 -8.07 -10.52
CA ASN A 490 27.74 -7.19 -10.15
C ASN A 490 28.48 -6.61 -11.36
N ARG A 491 28.74 -7.41 -12.41
CA ARG A 491 29.26 -6.92 -13.71
C ARG A 491 28.33 -5.86 -14.31
N THR A 492 27.01 -6.08 -14.21
CA THR A 492 26.00 -5.11 -14.65
C THR A 492 26.08 -3.81 -13.86
N ARG A 493 26.19 -3.87 -12.52
CA ARG A 493 26.42 -2.68 -11.66
C ARG A 493 27.70 -1.92 -12.02
N GLU A 494 28.76 -2.62 -12.41
CA GLU A 494 30.02 -1.98 -12.83
C GLU A 494 29.84 -1.08 -14.08
N HIS A 495 28.97 -1.45 -15.03
CA HIS A 495 28.64 -0.59 -16.17
C HIS A 495 27.99 0.75 -15.75
N TYR A 496 27.21 0.76 -14.65
CA TYR A 496 26.63 1.97 -14.08
C TYR A 496 27.65 2.82 -13.31
N THR A 497 28.53 2.19 -12.54
CA THR A 497 29.62 2.87 -11.81
C THR A 497 30.61 3.51 -12.78
N THR A 498 31.06 2.76 -13.79
CA THR A 498 32.00 3.23 -14.84
C THR A 498 31.36 4.16 -15.86
N LYS A 499 30.02 4.13 -16.00
CA LYS A 499 29.24 4.83 -17.03
C LYS A 499 29.68 4.48 -18.46
N SER A 500 30.22 3.28 -18.66
CA SER A 500 30.77 2.80 -19.94
C SER A 500 29.74 2.81 -21.09
N PHE A 501 28.46 2.62 -20.77
CA PHE A 501 27.36 2.75 -21.75
C PHE A 501 27.22 4.15 -22.37
N LYS A 502 27.76 5.22 -21.75
CA LYS A 502 27.62 6.59 -22.27
C LYS A 502 28.32 6.83 -23.60
N THR A 503 29.31 6.01 -23.93
CA THR A 503 30.13 6.13 -25.14
C THR A 503 29.99 4.93 -26.08
N ASP A 504 29.21 3.91 -25.71
CA ASP A 504 29.03 2.69 -26.48
C ASP A 504 27.56 2.25 -26.53
N ARG A 505 26.94 2.41 -27.70
CA ARG A 505 25.55 2.04 -27.98
C ARG A 505 25.31 0.52 -27.94
N LYS A 506 26.34 -0.30 -28.17
CA LYS A 506 26.23 -1.77 -28.06
C LYS A 506 26.01 -2.18 -26.61
N VAL A 507 26.70 -1.52 -25.68
CA VAL A 507 26.50 -1.74 -24.24
C VAL A 507 25.10 -1.25 -23.83
N GLN A 508 24.63 -0.11 -24.35
CA GLN A 508 23.26 0.35 -24.11
C GLN A 508 22.20 -0.68 -24.54
N ARG A 509 22.34 -1.22 -25.76
CA ARG A 509 21.45 -2.27 -26.27
C ARG A 509 21.59 -3.60 -25.52
N ALA A 510 22.78 -3.99 -25.09
CA ALA A 510 23.01 -5.19 -24.30
C ALA A 510 22.35 -5.12 -22.90
N LEU A 511 22.36 -3.94 -22.28
CA LEU A 511 21.63 -3.70 -21.03
C LEU A 511 20.11 -3.79 -21.25
N TRP A 512 19.58 -3.11 -22.27
CA TRP A 512 18.15 -3.16 -22.58
C TRP A 512 17.64 -4.55 -22.96
N ILE A 513 18.31 -5.27 -23.86
CA ILE A 513 17.86 -6.61 -24.29
C ILE A 513 17.91 -7.60 -23.12
N GLY A 514 18.91 -7.51 -22.23
CA GLY A 514 18.97 -8.35 -21.04
C GLY A 514 17.88 -8.02 -20.01
N PHE A 515 17.56 -6.73 -19.84
CA PHE A 515 16.48 -6.28 -18.96
C PHE A 515 15.11 -6.77 -19.44
N GLU A 516 14.76 -6.47 -20.69
CA GLU A 516 13.48 -6.87 -21.30
C GLU A 516 13.34 -8.40 -21.39
N HIS A 517 14.45 -9.12 -21.59
CA HIS A 517 14.46 -10.59 -21.54
C HIS A 517 14.19 -11.13 -20.12
N GLU A 518 14.80 -10.56 -19.07
CA GLU A 518 14.49 -10.93 -17.67
C GLU A 518 13.02 -10.58 -17.31
N VAL A 519 12.47 -9.48 -17.82
CA VAL A 519 11.02 -9.14 -17.68
C VAL A 519 10.11 -10.14 -18.41
N MET A 520 10.40 -10.48 -19.67
CA MET A 520 9.61 -11.44 -20.45
C MET A 520 9.61 -12.84 -19.82
N HIS A 521 10.76 -13.25 -19.27
CA HIS A 521 10.86 -14.51 -18.55
C HIS A 521 10.23 -14.47 -17.16
N LEU A 522 10.11 -13.31 -16.52
CA LEU A 522 9.38 -13.15 -15.26
C LEU A 522 7.88 -13.42 -15.49
N GLU A 523 7.30 -12.88 -16.55
CA GLU A 523 5.92 -13.19 -16.97
C GLU A 523 5.77 -14.68 -17.33
N THR A 524 6.72 -15.23 -18.08
CA THR A 524 6.73 -16.67 -18.44
C THR A 524 6.75 -17.56 -17.20
N LEU A 525 7.58 -17.22 -16.20
CA LEU A 525 7.70 -17.99 -14.96
C LEU A 525 6.45 -17.85 -14.08
N LEU A 526 5.86 -16.65 -13.99
CA LEU A 526 4.56 -16.41 -13.33
C LEU A 526 3.46 -17.28 -13.95
N TYR A 527 3.38 -17.35 -15.28
CA TYR A 527 2.43 -18.22 -15.99
C TYR A 527 2.70 -19.71 -15.74
N MET A 528 3.96 -20.14 -15.69
CA MET A 528 4.32 -21.53 -15.36
C MET A 528 3.91 -21.92 -13.95
N ILE A 529 4.24 -21.11 -12.94
CA ILE A 529 3.94 -21.45 -11.54
C ILE A 529 2.44 -21.38 -11.25
N LEU A 530 1.69 -20.55 -11.96
CA LEU A 530 0.23 -20.52 -11.90
C LEU A 530 -0.41 -21.90 -12.21
N GLN A 531 0.24 -22.69 -13.08
CA GLN A 531 -0.17 -24.05 -13.44
C GLN A 531 0.29 -25.11 -12.42
N SER A 532 1.17 -24.77 -11.48
CA SER A 532 1.55 -25.67 -10.38
C SER A 532 0.58 -25.54 -9.20
N ASP A 533 0.09 -26.68 -8.72
CA ASP A 533 -0.76 -26.74 -7.52
C ASP A 533 0.04 -26.51 -6.22
N ARG A 534 1.36 -26.26 -6.31
CA ARG A 534 2.28 -26.02 -5.18
C ARG A 534 2.88 -24.61 -5.18
N CYS A 535 2.43 -23.71 -6.06
CA CYS A 535 2.84 -22.31 -6.04
C CYS A 535 2.50 -21.65 -4.68
N LEU A 536 3.49 -20.99 -4.08
CA LEU A 536 3.32 -20.20 -2.86
C LEU A 536 2.93 -18.76 -3.21
N PRO A 537 2.12 -18.09 -2.38
CA PRO A 537 1.71 -16.71 -2.61
C PRO A 537 2.91 -15.74 -2.60
N PRO A 538 2.80 -14.58 -3.28
CA PRO A 538 3.81 -13.54 -3.22
C PRO A 538 4.20 -13.22 -1.77
N PRO A 539 5.51 -13.31 -1.41
CA PRO A 539 5.93 -13.22 -0.01
C PRO A 539 5.60 -11.85 0.59
N GLY A 540 5.06 -11.86 1.81
CA GLY A 540 4.73 -10.65 2.57
C GLY A 540 3.61 -9.77 2.01
N ILE A 541 2.94 -10.17 0.93
CA ILE A 541 1.77 -9.46 0.41
C ILE A 541 0.51 -9.96 1.12
N THR A 542 -0.29 -9.04 1.64
CA THR A 542 -1.59 -9.37 2.23
C THR A 542 -2.52 -9.96 1.16
N ARG A 543 -3.05 -11.17 1.39
CA ARG A 543 -3.97 -11.85 0.44
C ARG A 543 -5.18 -10.95 0.14
N PRO A 544 -5.49 -10.63 -1.14
CA PRO A 544 -6.66 -9.84 -1.50
C PRO A 544 -7.97 -10.40 -0.93
N ASP A 545 -8.90 -9.52 -0.54
CA ASP A 545 -10.27 -9.94 -0.23
C ASP A 545 -11.09 -10.15 -1.50
N PHE A 546 -10.91 -11.31 -2.13
CA PHE A 546 -11.59 -11.66 -3.38
C PHE A 546 -13.13 -11.63 -3.28
N GLY A 547 -13.69 -11.88 -2.10
CA GLY A 547 -15.13 -11.78 -1.86
C GLY A 547 -15.62 -10.32 -1.87
N ALA A 548 -14.93 -9.44 -1.16
CA ALA A 548 -15.23 -8.00 -1.20
C ALA A 548 -14.99 -7.40 -2.58
N MET A 549 -13.91 -7.80 -3.28
CA MET A 549 -13.64 -7.39 -4.67
C MET A 549 -14.74 -7.84 -5.63
N ALA A 550 -15.26 -9.07 -5.49
CA ALA A 550 -16.37 -9.57 -6.30
C ALA A 550 -17.65 -8.75 -6.09
N ASN A 551 -18.01 -8.48 -4.83
CA ASN A 551 -19.16 -7.65 -4.48
C ASN A 551 -19.00 -6.22 -5.03
N GLN A 552 -17.81 -5.63 -4.92
CA GLN A 552 -17.54 -4.30 -5.48
C GLN A 552 -17.61 -4.30 -7.01
N ALA A 553 -17.12 -5.35 -7.68
CA ALA A 553 -17.20 -5.49 -9.13
C ALA A 553 -18.66 -5.61 -9.62
N GLU A 554 -19.51 -6.33 -8.89
CA GLU A 554 -20.96 -6.42 -9.17
C GLU A 554 -21.65 -5.06 -9.00
N ILE A 555 -21.38 -4.32 -7.92
CA ILE A 555 -21.96 -3.00 -7.65
C ILE A 555 -21.57 -1.97 -8.72
N HIS A 556 -20.37 -2.06 -9.27
CA HIS A 556 -19.88 -1.17 -10.33
C HIS A 556 -19.99 -1.78 -11.75
N ALA A 557 -20.70 -2.90 -11.91
CA ALA A 557 -20.85 -3.54 -13.21
C ALA A 557 -21.64 -2.65 -14.16
N VAL A 558 -21.09 -2.40 -15.35
CA VAL A 558 -21.74 -1.65 -16.44
C VAL A 558 -21.93 -2.54 -17.66
N PRO A 559 -22.97 -2.31 -18.49
CA PRO A 559 -23.17 -3.03 -19.74
C PRO A 559 -21.93 -2.93 -20.65
N ASN A 560 -21.45 -4.06 -21.17
CA ASN A 560 -20.34 -4.09 -22.13
C ASN A 560 -20.87 -3.80 -23.54
N GLU A 561 -21.09 -2.52 -23.83
CA GLU A 561 -21.66 -2.04 -25.08
C GLU A 561 -20.71 -2.18 -26.28
N TRP A 562 -21.29 -2.12 -27.48
CA TRP A 562 -20.57 -2.16 -28.76
C TRP A 562 -20.27 -0.76 -29.28
N PHE A 563 -19.07 -0.27 -29.00
CA PHE A 563 -18.56 1.03 -29.43
C PHE A 563 -18.16 1.01 -30.91
N THR A 564 -18.41 2.11 -31.62
CA THR A 564 -18.03 2.25 -33.04
C THR A 564 -16.69 2.94 -33.16
N VAL A 565 -15.70 2.25 -33.72
CA VAL A 565 -14.40 2.81 -34.06
C VAL A 565 -14.45 3.25 -35.53
N PRO A 566 -14.25 4.54 -35.85
CA PRO A 566 -14.29 5.02 -37.23
C PRO A 566 -13.08 4.49 -38.02
N GLN A 567 -13.22 4.45 -39.35
CA GLN A 567 -12.08 4.20 -40.23
C GLN A 567 -10.99 5.25 -39.98
N GLN A 568 -9.75 4.80 -39.81
CA GLN A 568 -8.62 5.69 -39.53
C GLN A 568 -7.31 5.17 -40.12
N ARG A 569 -6.39 6.09 -40.36
CA ARG A 569 -4.98 5.79 -40.66
C ARG A 569 -4.21 5.88 -39.35
N ILE A 570 -3.60 4.77 -38.96
CA ILE A 570 -2.75 4.68 -37.76
C ILE A 570 -1.30 4.41 -38.13
N SER A 571 -0.40 4.74 -37.22
CA SER A 571 1.00 4.35 -37.31
C SER A 571 1.33 3.38 -36.18
N ILE A 572 2.10 2.34 -36.49
CA ILE A 572 2.42 1.21 -35.61
C ILE A 572 3.92 0.99 -35.66
N GLY A 573 4.54 0.66 -34.53
CA GLY A 573 5.95 0.33 -34.43
C GLY A 573 6.87 1.55 -34.26
N LEU A 574 8.17 1.26 -34.15
CA LEU A 574 9.20 2.24 -33.80
C LEU A 574 10.13 2.53 -34.99
N GLU A 575 10.55 3.79 -35.11
CA GLU A 575 11.72 4.14 -35.93
C GLU A 575 12.99 3.94 -35.10
N ASP A 576 13.80 2.98 -35.52
CA ASP A 576 15.18 2.73 -35.13
C ASP A 576 15.85 2.06 -36.35
N LEU A 577 17.00 2.56 -36.79
CA LEU A 577 17.71 2.03 -37.97
C LEU A 577 18.59 0.81 -37.63
N GLU A 578 18.49 0.30 -36.41
CA GLU A 578 19.33 -0.76 -35.85
C GLU A 578 20.84 -0.49 -35.91
N ASN A 579 21.24 0.76 -36.07
CA ASN A 579 22.64 1.19 -36.17
C ASN A 579 22.94 2.36 -35.22
N ASP A 580 24.20 2.81 -35.23
CA ASP A 580 24.69 3.88 -34.35
C ASP A 580 24.11 5.28 -34.68
N LEU A 581 23.39 5.43 -35.80
CA LEU A 581 22.78 6.68 -36.26
C LEU A 581 21.32 6.86 -35.82
N GLY A 582 20.72 5.88 -35.15
CA GLY A 582 19.36 5.99 -34.60
C GLY A 582 19.26 7.05 -33.47
N PRO A 583 18.06 7.52 -33.12
CA PRO A 583 17.88 8.42 -31.98
C PRO A 583 18.27 7.76 -30.65
N ASP A 584 18.60 8.58 -29.64
CA ASP A 584 18.71 8.14 -28.24
C ASP A 584 17.30 7.91 -27.69
N ARG A 585 16.93 6.65 -27.46
CA ARG A 585 15.57 6.23 -27.08
C ARG A 585 15.55 4.93 -26.29
N PHE A 586 14.42 4.64 -25.66
CA PHE A 586 14.11 3.33 -25.10
C PHE A 586 14.04 2.23 -26.17
N PHE A 587 14.22 1.00 -25.71
CA PHE A 587 14.23 -0.21 -26.51
C PHE A 587 12.86 -0.55 -27.12
N GLY A 588 12.89 -1.39 -28.15
CA GLY A 588 11.75 -2.13 -28.66
C GLY A 588 12.30 -3.26 -29.51
N TRP A 589 11.55 -4.36 -29.60
CA TRP A 589 12.01 -5.55 -30.30
C TRP A 589 12.12 -5.31 -31.82
N ASP A 590 12.88 -6.15 -32.51
CA ASP A 590 13.07 -6.08 -33.96
C ASP A 590 11.76 -6.25 -34.73
N ASN A 591 10.86 -7.11 -34.24
CA ASN A 591 9.50 -7.29 -34.75
C ASN A 591 8.56 -6.08 -34.55
N GLU A 592 8.94 -5.09 -33.74
CA GLU A 592 8.25 -3.80 -33.59
C GLU A 592 8.77 -2.73 -34.56
N LYS A 593 9.72 -3.09 -35.43
CA LYS A 593 10.45 -2.20 -36.33
C LYS A 593 10.42 -2.74 -37.77
N PRO A 594 10.55 -1.88 -38.80
CA PRO A 594 10.43 -0.42 -38.72
C PRO A 594 8.97 -0.01 -38.50
N LYS A 595 8.78 1.26 -38.16
CA LYS A 595 7.45 1.88 -38.09
C LYS A 595 6.73 1.78 -39.43
N ARG A 596 5.45 1.39 -39.39
CA ARG A 596 4.58 1.30 -40.57
C ARG A 596 3.29 2.11 -40.40
N ASN A 597 2.59 2.32 -41.51
CA ASN A 597 1.26 2.91 -41.53
C ASN A 597 0.23 1.85 -41.93
N ALA A 598 -0.91 1.82 -41.25
CA ALA A 598 -2.06 0.98 -41.59
C ALA A 598 -3.30 1.85 -41.83
N VAL A 599 -4.18 1.39 -42.72
CA VAL A 599 -5.53 1.97 -42.89
C VAL A 599 -6.50 0.92 -42.40
N VAL A 600 -7.11 1.18 -41.24
CA VAL A 600 -8.03 0.26 -40.58
C VAL A 600 -9.46 0.69 -40.94
N PRO A 601 -10.30 -0.19 -41.53
CA PRO A 601 -11.71 0.07 -41.79
C PRO A 601 -12.49 0.48 -40.52
N GLY A 602 -13.70 1.00 -40.68
CA GLY A 602 -14.59 1.21 -39.53
C GLY A 602 -15.14 -0.13 -39.01
N PHE A 603 -15.16 -0.32 -37.70
CA PHE A 603 -15.66 -1.54 -37.05
C PHE A 603 -16.34 -1.22 -35.71
N ARG A 604 -16.89 -2.25 -35.05
CA ARG A 604 -17.40 -2.16 -33.68
C ARG A 604 -16.63 -3.08 -32.76
N ALA A 605 -16.38 -2.64 -31.53
CA ALA A 605 -15.70 -3.43 -30.51
C ALA A 605 -16.37 -3.24 -29.15
N LYS A 606 -16.27 -4.26 -28.29
CA LYS A 606 -16.61 -4.18 -26.86
C LYS A 606 -15.50 -3.46 -26.09
N ALA A 607 -15.84 -2.71 -25.04
CA ALA A 607 -14.87 -1.90 -24.30
C ALA A 607 -14.03 -2.67 -23.28
N ARG A 608 -14.51 -3.84 -22.80
CA ARG A 608 -13.73 -4.75 -21.95
C ARG A 608 -13.56 -6.13 -22.60
N PRO A 609 -12.51 -6.89 -22.22
CA PRO A 609 -12.35 -8.30 -22.59
C PRO A 609 -13.56 -9.18 -22.24
N ILE A 610 -13.59 -10.37 -22.81
CA ILE A 610 -14.52 -11.45 -22.43
C ILE A 610 -14.25 -11.80 -20.96
N THR A 611 -15.29 -11.81 -20.13
CA THR A 611 -15.15 -12.17 -18.71
C THR A 611 -15.36 -13.65 -18.45
N ASN A 612 -14.92 -14.13 -17.29
CA ASN A 612 -15.22 -15.48 -16.80
C ASN A 612 -16.74 -15.77 -16.79
N GLN A 613 -17.59 -14.79 -16.50
CA GLN A 613 -19.05 -14.92 -16.59
C GLN A 613 -19.54 -15.16 -18.03
N GLU A 614 -19.03 -14.40 -19.00
CA GLU A 614 -19.40 -14.57 -20.42
C GLU A 614 -18.90 -15.91 -20.97
N TYR A 615 -17.69 -16.33 -20.58
CA TYR A 615 -17.13 -17.63 -20.96
C TYR A 615 -17.84 -18.81 -20.27
N ALA A 616 -18.25 -18.67 -19.01
CA ALA A 616 -19.03 -19.68 -18.31
C ALA A 616 -20.38 -19.93 -19.01
N ARG A 617 -21.07 -18.86 -19.44
CA ARG A 617 -22.31 -18.96 -20.24
C ARG A 617 -22.07 -19.66 -21.58
N TYR A 618 -21.00 -19.31 -22.28
CA TYR A 618 -20.61 -19.98 -23.53
C TYR A 618 -20.46 -21.50 -23.33
N LEU A 619 -19.72 -21.93 -22.31
CA LEU A 619 -19.53 -23.36 -22.01
C LEU A 619 -20.85 -24.05 -21.61
N GLU A 620 -21.69 -23.41 -20.80
CA GLU A 620 -23.01 -23.90 -20.37
C GLU A 620 -23.96 -24.07 -21.56
N ASP A 621 -24.16 -23.02 -22.36
CA ASP A 621 -25.07 -23.01 -23.53
C ASP A 621 -24.60 -23.94 -24.66
N THR A 622 -23.29 -24.17 -24.80
CA THR A 622 -22.73 -25.11 -25.80
C THR A 622 -22.48 -26.52 -25.25
N ASN A 623 -22.76 -26.74 -23.96
CA ASN A 623 -22.52 -28.00 -23.24
C ASN A 623 -21.06 -28.51 -23.33
N LYS A 624 -20.08 -27.59 -23.47
CA LYS A 624 -18.65 -27.92 -23.50
C LYS A 624 -18.17 -28.26 -22.08
N GLN A 625 -17.51 -29.41 -21.95
CA GLN A 625 -17.03 -29.94 -20.66
C GLN A 625 -15.56 -29.61 -20.37
N GLU A 626 -14.79 -29.25 -21.41
CA GLU A 626 -13.39 -28.86 -21.26
C GLU A 626 -13.31 -27.45 -20.67
N LEU A 627 -12.50 -27.29 -19.63
CA LEU A 627 -12.26 -26.03 -18.94
C LEU A 627 -10.96 -25.41 -19.42
N PRO A 628 -10.85 -24.07 -19.46
CA PRO A 628 -9.63 -23.41 -19.86
C PRO A 628 -8.53 -23.70 -18.83
N ALA A 629 -7.26 -23.74 -19.25
CA ALA A 629 -6.14 -24.04 -18.35
C ALA A 629 -5.97 -23.04 -17.16
N SER A 630 -6.66 -21.89 -17.19
CA SER A 630 -6.73 -20.97 -16.05
C SER A 630 -7.73 -21.38 -14.97
N TRP A 631 -8.58 -22.38 -15.21
CA TRP A 631 -9.59 -22.88 -14.28
C TRP A 631 -9.23 -24.29 -13.78
N ILE A 632 -9.81 -24.67 -12.64
CA ILE A 632 -9.80 -26.04 -12.09
C ILE A 632 -11.15 -26.41 -11.50
N CYS A 633 -11.43 -27.71 -11.44
CA CYS A 633 -12.45 -28.28 -10.55
C CYS A 633 -11.83 -28.67 -9.21
N ASP A 634 -12.62 -28.59 -8.14
CA ASP A 634 -12.39 -29.15 -6.78
C ASP A 634 -10.90 -29.38 -6.43
N PRO A 635 -10.18 -28.35 -5.93
CA PRO A 635 -8.75 -28.46 -5.68
C PRO A 635 -8.44 -29.61 -4.73
N PRO A 636 -7.36 -30.38 -4.98
CA PRO A 636 -7.01 -31.53 -4.17
C PRO A 636 -6.85 -31.12 -2.70
N ALA A 637 -7.56 -31.84 -1.81
CA ALA A 637 -7.81 -31.47 -0.41
C ALA A 637 -6.54 -31.30 0.48
N ASN A 638 -5.35 -31.51 -0.07
CA ASN A 638 -4.06 -31.46 0.62
C ASN A 638 -3.22 -30.19 0.33
N ASN A 639 -3.62 -29.35 -0.64
CA ASN A 639 -2.81 -28.19 -1.10
C ASN A 639 -3.39 -26.82 -0.67
N ILE A 640 -4.22 -26.78 0.38
CA ILE A 640 -4.45 -25.54 1.11
C ILE A 640 -3.40 -25.49 2.22
N PRO A 641 -2.41 -24.55 2.20
CA PRO A 641 -1.58 -24.30 3.37
C PRO A 641 -2.52 -24.02 4.53
N GLN A 642 -2.37 -24.69 5.67
CA GLN A 642 -3.40 -24.76 6.70
C GLN A 642 -3.58 -23.40 7.42
N VAL A 643 -4.27 -22.46 6.76
CA VAL A 643 -4.68 -21.18 7.33
C VAL A 643 -5.86 -21.48 8.24
N ASN A 644 -5.65 -21.39 9.56
CA ASN A 644 -6.73 -21.49 10.53
C ASN A 644 -7.80 -20.44 10.23
N GLY A 645 -8.92 -20.84 9.62
CA GLY A 645 -10.01 -19.96 9.19
C GLY A 645 -11.25 -20.70 8.69
N ASP A 646 -11.14 -21.43 7.57
CA ASP A 646 -12.32 -21.97 6.86
C ASP A 646 -12.89 -23.29 7.42
N LYS A 647 -13.31 -23.24 8.68
CA LYS A 647 -14.44 -24.05 9.19
C LYS A 647 -15.63 -23.16 9.57
N GLY A 648 -15.78 -22.03 8.89
CA GLY A 648 -17.04 -21.31 8.80
C GLY A 648 -17.95 -21.97 7.77
N GLY A 649 -18.94 -22.74 8.24
CA GLY A 649 -20.07 -23.15 7.40
C GLY A 649 -20.92 -21.93 7.02
N GLY A 650 -20.45 -21.15 6.05
CA GLY A 650 -21.07 -19.92 5.61
C GLY A 650 -22.40 -20.18 4.92
N HIS A 651 -23.47 -20.27 5.71
CA HIS A 651 -24.82 -20.08 5.19
C HIS A 651 -24.89 -18.70 4.53
N VAL A 652 -24.88 -18.68 3.19
CA VAL A 652 -25.30 -17.52 2.40
C VAL A 652 -26.75 -17.20 2.76
N ASN A 653 -26.93 -16.22 3.63
CA ASN A 653 -28.26 -15.71 3.98
C ASN A 653 -28.91 -15.15 2.71
N GLY A 654 -29.97 -15.81 2.28
CA GLY A 654 -30.59 -15.56 0.98
C GLY A 654 -31.27 -14.20 0.91
N VAL A 655 -30.82 -13.37 -0.03
CA VAL A 655 -31.66 -12.31 -0.59
C VAL A 655 -32.56 -12.98 -1.63
N ASN A 656 -33.83 -13.21 -1.27
CA ASN A 656 -34.84 -13.76 -2.18
C ASN A 656 -35.29 -12.72 -3.21
N GLY A 657 -34.43 -12.45 -4.20
CA GLY A 657 -34.77 -11.71 -5.41
C GLY A 657 -35.23 -12.66 -6.51
N HIS A 658 -36.52 -13.01 -6.55
CA HIS A 658 -37.10 -13.70 -7.70
C HIS A 658 -37.33 -12.71 -8.86
N THR A 659 -36.34 -12.58 -9.73
CA THR A 659 -36.51 -11.98 -11.07
C THR A 659 -36.19 -13.04 -12.12
N ASN A 660 -37.23 -13.60 -12.75
CA ASN A 660 -37.09 -14.50 -13.89
C ASN A 660 -36.66 -13.69 -15.13
N GLU A 661 -35.36 -13.46 -15.28
CA GLU A 661 -34.77 -13.14 -16.58
C GLU A 661 -34.20 -14.41 -17.21
N ALA A 662 -34.54 -14.68 -18.46
CA ALA A 662 -33.92 -15.77 -19.22
C ALA A 662 -32.46 -15.38 -19.54
N GLY A 663 -31.50 -15.96 -18.81
CA GLY A 663 -30.06 -15.72 -19.03
C GLY A 663 -29.16 -15.69 -17.78
N SER A 664 -29.66 -16.01 -16.58
CA SER A 664 -28.80 -16.21 -15.40
C SER A 664 -28.10 -17.58 -15.46
N LEU A 665 -26.77 -17.60 -15.30
CA LEU A 665 -25.96 -18.82 -15.08
C LEU A 665 -26.55 -19.68 -13.96
N ASP A 666 -26.56 -21.01 -14.12
CA ASP A 666 -26.93 -21.87 -12.99
C ASP A 666 -25.85 -21.78 -11.89
N ARG A 667 -26.29 -21.56 -10.64
CA ARG A 667 -25.42 -21.61 -9.46
C ARG A 667 -24.79 -23.00 -9.30
N ASN A 668 -25.47 -24.06 -9.75
CA ASN A 668 -24.90 -25.40 -9.78
C ASN A 668 -23.73 -25.49 -10.78
N TYR A 669 -23.80 -24.80 -11.92
CA TYR A 669 -22.70 -24.79 -12.90
C TYR A 669 -21.44 -24.10 -12.36
N LEU A 670 -21.59 -23.03 -11.57
CA LEU A 670 -20.45 -22.33 -10.94
C LEU A 670 -19.83 -23.09 -9.75
N THR A 671 -20.56 -24.04 -9.16
CA THR A 671 -20.11 -24.76 -7.96
C THR A 671 -18.96 -25.73 -8.31
N GLY A 672 -17.98 -25.82 -7.41
CA GLY A 672 -16.78 -26.66 -7.60
C GLY A 672 -15.76 -26.14 -8.61
N LYS A 673 -16.02 -25.02 -9.30
CA LYS A 673 -15.08 -24.40 -10.25
C LYS A 673 -14.33 -23.23 -9.62
N PHE A 674 -13.03 -23.14 -9.92
CA PHE A 674 -12.12 -22.12 -9.40
C PHE A 674 -11.22 -21.57 -10.50
N VAL A 675 -10.83 -20.31 -10.39
CA VAL A 675 -9.80 -19.68 -11.21
C VAL A 675 -8.46 -19.81 -10.48
N ARG A 676 -7.42 -20.27 -11.18
CA ARG A 676 -6.04 -20.30 -10.68
C ARG A 676 -5.54 -18.87 -10.49
N THR A 677 -4.95 -18.57 -9.33
CA THR A 677 -4.25 -17.30 -9.06
C THR A 677 -2.94 -17.59 -8.33
N VAL A 678 -2.02 -16.62 -8.32
CA VAL A 678 -0.81 -16.71 -7.48
C VAL A 678 -1.12 -16.73 -5.97
N PHE A 679 -2.35 -16.41 -5.54
CA PHE A 679 -2.82 -16.54 -4.16
C PHE A 679 -3.60 -17.86 -3.92
N GLY A 680 -3.40 -18.86 -4.78
CA GLY A 680 -4.15 -20.11 -4.81
C GLY A 680 -5.47 -20.01 -5.59
N PRO A 681 -6.30 -21.07 -5.56
CA PRO A 681 -7.58 -21.08 -6.26
C PRO A 681 -8.58 -20.09 -5.65
N VAL A 682 -9.26 -19.33 -6.51
CA VAL A 682 -10.36 -18.42 -6.15
C VAL A 682 -11.66 -18.95 -6.75
N PRO A 683 -12.76 -19.09 -5.99
CA PRO A 683 -14.03 -19.59 -6.52
C PRO A 683 -14.47 -18.82 -7.77
N LEU A 684 -14.94 -19.53 -8.80
CA LEU A 684 -15.35 -18.91 -10.07
C LEU A 684 -16.44 -17.84 -9.85
N ALA A 685 -17.34 -18.07 -8.88
CA ALA A 685 -18.36 -17.12 -8.44
C ALA A 685 -17.80 -15.77 -7.92
N GLN A 686 -16.57 -15.73 -7.42
CA GLN A 686 -15.87 -14.49 -7.01
C GLN A 686 -15.03 -13.87 -8.14
N ALA A 687 -14.77 -14.62 -9.21
CA ALA A 687 -13.94 -14.19 -10.34
C ALA A 687 -14.75 -13.85 -11.61
N LEU A 688 -16.09 -13.82 -11.53
CA LEU A 688 -17.01 -13.67 -12.67
C LEU A 688 -16.72 -12.44 -13.56
N HIS A 689 -16.34 -11.32 -12.95
CA HIS A 689 -16.05 -10.05 -13.64
C HIS A 689 -14.61 -9.92 -14.16
N TRP A 690 -13.74 -10.87 -13.86
CA TRP A 690 -12.36 -10.84 -14.35
C TRP A 690 -12.32 -11.28 -15.82
N PRO A 691 -11.35 -10.78 -16.62
CA PRO A 691 -11.05 -11.34 -17.93
C PRO A 691 -10.77 -12.85 -17.82
N VAL A 692 -11.32 -13.63 -18.75
CA VAL A 692 -10.97 -15.07 -18.85
C VAL A 692 -9.59 -15.22 -19.53
N MET A 693 -8.78 -16.15 -19.03
CA MET A 693 -7.53 -16.56 -19.66
C MET A 693 -7.75 -17.93 -20.32
N ALA A 694 -7.76 -17.98 -21.64
CA ALA A 694 -7.97 -19.20 -22.43
C ALA A 694 -7.14 -19.12 -23.73
N SER A 695 -7.05 -20.24 -24.46
CA SER A 695 -6.34 -20.29 -25.74
C SER A 695 -6.99 -19.42 -26.82
N TYR A 696 -6.26 -19.14 -27.91
CA TYR A 696 -6.79 -18.39 -29.04
C TYR A 696 -8.07 -19.03 -29.62
N ASP A 697 -8.08 -20.35 -29.79
CA ASP A 697 -9.21 -21.06 -30.40
C ASP A 697 -10.46 -21.02 -29.52
N GLU A 698 -10.29 -21.29 -28.21
CA GLU A 698 -11.35 -21.14 -27.21
C GLU A 698 -11.98 -19.74 -27.22
N LEU A 699 -11.15 -18.69 -27.21
CA LEU A 699 -11.60 -17.30 -27.25
C LEU A 699 -12.23 -16.95 -28.60
N ALA A 700 -11.73 -17.49 -29.71
CA ALA A 700 -12.27 -17.27 -31.05
C ALA A 700 -13.63 -17.95 -31.24
N GLU A 701 -13.85 -19.13 -30.68
CA GLU A 701 -15.17 -19.78 -30.63
C GLU A 701 -16.15 -19.03 -29.72
N CYS A 702 -15.73 -18.68 -28.50
CA CYS A 702 -16.56 -17.89 -27.59
C CYS A 702 -16.94 -16.54 -28.24
N ALA A 703 -16.00 -15.86 -28.91
CA ALA A 703 -16.27 -14.62 -29.63
C ALA A 703 -17.30 -14.83 -30.76
N LYS A 704 -17.24 -15.94 -31.52
CA LYS A 704 -18.24 -16.29 -32.54
C LYS A 704 -19.63 -16.51 -31.92
N TRP A 705 -19.71 -17.24 -30.80
CA TRP A 705 -20.96 -17.42 -30.05
C TRP A 705 -21.53 -16.09 -29.54
N MET A 706 -20.67 -15.14 -29.14
CA MET A 706 -21.04 -13.76 -28.79
C MET A 706 -21.34 -12.85 -30.01
N ASN A 707 -21.56 -13.41 -31.20
CA ASN A 707 -21.77 -12.70 -32.48
C ASN A 707 -20.63 -11.72 -32.86
N GLY A 708 -19.38 -12.10 -32.59
CA GLY A 708 -18.18 -11.33 -32.89
C GLY A 708 -17.01 -12.17 -33.38
N ARG A 709 -15.80 -11.61 -33.28
CA ARG A 709 -14.51 -12.28 -33.51
C ARG A 709 -13.42 -11.58 -32.71
N ILE A 710 -12.25 -12.21 -32.61
CA ILE A 710 -11.04 -11.55 -32.11
C ILE A 710 -10.65 -10.42 -33.08
N PRO A 711 -10.34 -9.20 -32.59
CA PRO A 711 -9.83 -8.12 -33.42
C PRO A 711 -8.40 -8.42 -33.90
N THR A 712 -8.04 -7.92 -35.07
CA THR A 712 -6.66 -7.95 -35.55
C THR A 712 -5.77 -7.01 -34.73
N ALA A 713 -4.44 -7.21 -34.75
CA ALA A 713 -3.50 -6.32 -34.06
C ALA A 713 -3.66 -4.85 -34.50
N ASP A 714 -3.91 -4.60 -35.79
CA ASP A 714 -4.12 -3.25 -36.32
C ASP A 714 -5.45 -2.65 -35.84
N GLU A 715 -6.52 -3.45 -35.72
CA GLU A 715 -7.78 -3.02 -35.09
C GLU A 715 -7.61 -2.69 -33.61
N VAL A 716 -6.84 -3.49 -32.85
CA VAL A 716 -6.53 -3.19 -31.45
C VAL A 716 -5.75 -1.87 -31.32
N ARG A 717 -4.72 -1.65 -32.15
CA ARG A 717 -4.00 -0.35 -32.19
C ARG A 717 -4.92 0.81 -32.63
N SER A 718 -5.91 0.55 -33.48
CA SER A 718 -6.95 1.50 -33.90
C SER A 718 -7.86 1.91 -32.74
N ILE A 719 -8.24 0.98 -31.84
CA ILE A 719 -9.00 1.30 -30.62
C ILE A 719 -8.22 2.29 -29.75
N TYR A 720 -6.96 1.97 -29.42
CA TYR A 720 -6.13 2.83 -28.57
C TYR A 720 -5.95 4.23 -29.18
N ALA A 721 -5.57 4.31 -30.46
CA ALA A 721 -5.40 5.58 -31.16
C ALA A 721 -6.67 6.45 -31.16
N PHE A 722 -7.86 5.84 -31.27
CA PHE A 722 -9.15 6.54 -31.20
C PHE A 722 -9.45 7.07 -29.80
N VAL A 723 -9.20 6.26 -28.77
CA VAL A 723 -9.41 6.64 -27.35
C VAL A 723 -8.49 7.81 -26.96
N ASP A 724 -7.22 7.75 -27.32
CA ASP A 724 -6.25 8.79 -26.95
C ASP A 724 -6.52 10.11 -27.69
N GLN A 725 -6.90 10.06 -28.97
CA GLN A 725 -7.38 11.25 -29.70
C GLN A 725 -8.64 11.86 -29.10
N SER A 726 -9.53 11.04 -28.52
CA SER A 726 -10.76 11.50 -27.88
C SER A 726 -10.47 12.19 -26.56
N LYS A 727 -9.65 11.58 -25.69
CA LYS A 727 -9.19 12.18 -24.43
C LYS A 727 -8.53 13.56 -24.62
N THR A 728 -7.69 13.70 -25.65
CA THR A 728 -7.04 14.98 -25.96
C THR A 728 -8.06 16.07 -26.31
N LYS A 729 -9.07 15.76 -27.15
CA LYS A 729 -10.15 16.70 -27.50
C LYS A 729 -11.00 17.07 -26.30
N ASP A 730 -11.30 16.12 -25.41
CA ASP A 730 -12.05 16.39 -24.19
C ASP A 730 -11.26 17.31 -23.24
N ALA A 731 -9.95 17.09 -23.09
CA ALA A 731 -9.07 17.95 -22.31
C ALA A 731 -8.98 19.38 -22.88
N GLU A 732 -8.81 19.52 -24.20
CA GLU A 732 -8.85 20.80 -24.92
C GLU A 732 -10.19 21.52 -24.73
N HIS A 733 -11.31 20.79 -24.81
CA HIS A 733 -12.64 21.34 -24.60
C HIS A 733 -12.87 21.81 -23.15
N VAL A 734 -12.42 21.04 -22.14
CA VAL A 734 -12.46 21.44 -20.72
C VAL A 734 -11.61 22.70 -20.46
N LEU A 735 -10.41 22.77 -21.05
CA LEU A 735 -9.56 23.97 -20.99
C LEU A 735 -10.26 25.17 -21.65
N SER A 736 -10.86 25.00 -22.83
CA SER A 736 -11.57 26.07 -23.53
C SER A 736 -12.74 26.65 -22.71
N LYS A 737 -13.48 25.80 -21.99
CA LYS A 737 -14.54 26.25 -21.07
C LYS A 737 -13.99 27.03 -19.88
N LYS A 738 -12.86 26.61 -19.29
CA LYS A 738 -12.20 27.36 -18.21
C LYS A 738 -11.73 28.75 -18.70
N PHE A 739 -11.15 28.86 -19.89
CA PHE A 739 -10.76 30.17 -20.44
C PHE A 739 -11.95 31.05 -20.83
N SER A 740 -13.07 30.46 -21.28
CA SER A 740 -14.28 31.23 -21.57
C SER A 740 -14.99 31.75 -20.31
N ALA A 741 -14.83 31.08 -19.16
CA ALA A 741 -15.44 31.49 -17.88
C ALA A 741 -14.66 32.59 -17.14
N VAL A 742 -13.44 32.93 -17.60
CA VAL A 742 -12.60 34.00 -17.02
C VAL A 742 -12.74 35.33 -17.78
N ASN A 743 -13.45 35.34 -18.92
CA ASN A 743 -13.66 36.51 -19.78
C ASN A 743 -15.15 36.84 -19.99
N GLY A 744 -16.00 36.59 -18.98
CA GLY A 744 -17.45 36.87 -18.99
C GLY A 744 -17.87 37.76 -17.84
#